data_AF-A0A9D1RCN6-F1
#
_entry.id   AF-A0A9D1RCN6-F1
#
_cell.length_a   1.000
_cell.length_b   1.000
_cell.length_c   1.000
_cell.angle_alpha   90.00
_cell.angle_beta   90.00
_cell.angle_gamma   90.00
#
_symmetry.space_group_name_H-M   'P 1'
#
loop_
_entity.id
_entity.type
_entity.pdbx_description
1 polymer ?
#
loop_
_entity_poly.entity_id
_entity_poly.type
_entity_poly.pdbx_seq_one_letter_code
_entity_poly.pdbx_strand_id
1 'polypeptide(L)'
;MINISFIIPVYNQEKYIESFLRTLCAVKIPDTEIICVDDGSTDNTAAMLDRAAENNAMIRVYHIENRGPGHARNFGLGAARGKYIAFCDSDDGIHTDLYEKMYNTIAKEDKELVLTNFREIYDSGEVIERAFRFKSSHDHWELLRHIALYGKIFSREFIEKNDIRFPETYQAEDRVFLGRVVVAKPDFLWLDGISYDYLRHESARRETLTHTYSFAHFEQRIKCWHDFYDICSGDYPAETKMNILHGMAFIYRVWAKLPLETKGDGLALIRKLLDFPQRGEIGKKEVFGLPLEEFLKISSYEEYARAVTEKSTNRPVRRHKKTENPCVSVIMPLYNAGKYLRKCLQSLCEQTFDDFELICIDDGSEDNTIEIVQEYMTFDKRIDLLRQNHGLAGVARNLGMGRAKGEYYLFLDGDDFFEPQLLERSVKKIKEDNAEICLFDAQLYFSDTGEIKRPGIYLKHEFLPKEIPFEGKSYPYIFNLSTASPWNKLIKRSLVDEYEIRFMPLQRCNDVYFIFLTMAVAKRITVLDKVLVNYRQSDASLQASNDKSPYDWYLALIALKKKLVQLSIFDAVEQSFINYALSLSIYNLFSLKTAAAFCDIYNRARTQMFKELGITGYDSAKFYPNNRDKYKKYSYVMSHSVEEYMFAQIKELKGEKWYWLKRAKRAEEKTQNIRKSLTFRVGNAIMRIPRRIKNRLMRLKAK
;
A
#
# COMPACT_ATOMS: atom_id res chain seq x y z
N MET A 1 5.69 46.34 31.51
CA MET A 1 4.81 46.12 30.33
C MET A 1 5.17 44.74 29.82
N ILE A 2 4.22 43.85 29.57
CA ILE A 2 4.54 42.48 29.13
C ILE A 2 5.13 42.56 27.71
N ASN A 3 6.26 41.90 27.49
CA ASN A 3 6.96 41.95 26.20
C ASN A 3 6.40 40.94 25.21
N ILE A 4 6.20 39.69 25.66
CA ILE A 4 5.70 38.60 24.83
C ILE A 4 4.68 37.76 25.59
N SER A 5 3.62 37.34 24.89
CA SER A 5 2.65 36.35 25.35
C SER A 5 2.79 35.07 24.53
N PHE A 6 3.13 33.97 25.19
CA PHE A 6 3.03 32.64 24.60
C PHE A 6 1.61 32.11 24.81
N ILE A 7 0.91 31.77 23.74
CA ILE A 7 -0.45 31.21 23.78
C ILE A 7 -0.36 29.72 23.46
N ILE A 8 -0.86 28.90 24.37
CA ILE A 8 -0.81 27.44 24.29
C ILE A 8 -2.24 26.90 24.42
N PRO A 9 -2.85 26.40 23.32
CA PRO A 9 -4.06 25.61 23.43
C PRO A 9 -3.71 24.24 24.02
N VAL A 10 -4.48 23.78 25.01
CA VAL A 10 -4.21 22.51 25.70
C VAL A 10 -5.49 21.67 25.73
N TYR A 11 -5.40 20.40 25.34
CA TYR A 11 -6.49 19.43 25.48
C TYR A 11 -5.96 18.02 25.67
N ASN A 12 -6.17 17.43 26.85
CA ASN A 12 -5.76 16.07 27.20
C ASN A 12 -4.25 15.77 26.98
N GLN A 13 -3.38 16.57 27.58
CA GLN A 13 -1.92 16.57 27.38
C GLN A 13 -1.13 16.23 28.65
N GLU A 14 -1.73 15.43 29.56
CA GLU A 14 -1.17 15.03 30.87
C GLU A 14 0.29 14.53 30.77
N LYS A 15 0.62 13.82 29.68
CA LYS A 15 1.95 13.22 29.50
C LYS A 15 3.06 14.24 29.21
N TYR A 16 2.75 15.34 28.53
CA TYR A 16 3.77 16.22 27.94
C TYR A 16 3.79 17.62 28.57
N ILE A 17 2.65 18.08 29.09
CA ILE A 17 2.45 19.47 29.50
C ILE A 17 3.47 19.97 30.54
N GLU A 18 3.83 19.15 31.53
CA GLU A 18 4.79 19.55 32.57
C GLU A 18 6.20 19.79 31.99
N SER A 19 6.68 18.87 31.15
CA SER A 19 7.99 18.99 30.50
C SER A 19 8.04 20.18 29.53
N PHE A 20 6.93 20.41 28.82
CA PHE A 20 6.78 21.51 27.90
C PHE A 20 6.84 22.86 28.63
N LEU A 21 6.03 23.03 29.69
CA LEU A 21 6.02 24.26 30.49
C LEU A 21 7.36 24.53 31.16
N ARG A 22 8.07 23.50 31.64
CA ARG A 22 9.43 23.67 32.19
C ARG A 22 10.38 24.27 31.14
N THR A 23 10.31 23.79 29.91
CA THR A 23 11.15 24.28 28.81
C THR A 23 10.79 25.72 28.44
N LEU A 24 9.49 26.01 28.35
CA LEU A 24 9.02 27.35 28.01
C LEU A 24 9.33 28.40 29.09
N CYS A 25 9.21 28.03 30.37
CA CYS A 25 9.62 28.89 31.47
C CYS A 25 11.13 29.21 31.48
N ALA A 26 11.95 28.44 30.75
CA ALA A 26 13.40 28.66 30.67
C ALA A 26 13.80 29.68 29.58
N VAL A 27 12.85 30.16 28.76
CA VAL A 27 13.10 31.21 27.75
C VAL A 27 13.43 32.53 28.45
N LYS A 28 14.60 33.11 28.19
CA LYS A 28 15.09 34.33 28.87
C LYS A 28 14.68 35.59 28.13
N ILE A 29 13.37 35.76 27.95
CA ILE A 29 12.78 37.03 27.49
C ILE A 29 12.23 37.76 28.72
N PRO A 30 12.66 39.01 29.03
CA PRO A 30 12.12 39.77 30.15
C PRO A 30 10.61 39.98 30.01
N ASP A 31 9.89 40.04 31.14
CA ASP A 31 8.44 40.30 31.18
C ASP A 31 7.63 39.39 30.25
N THR A 32 7.94 38.09 30.24
CA THR A 32 7.21 37.04 29.51
C THR A 32 5.96 36.62 30.28
N GLU A 33 4.86 36.42 29.56
CA GLU A 33 3.71 35.68 30.08
C GLU A 33 3.41 34.44 29.23
N ILE A 34 2.92 33.40 29.90
CA ILE A 34 2.52 32.12 29.31
C ILE A 34 1.04 31.93 29.58
N ILE A 35 0.24 31.84 28.53
CA ILE A 35 -1.22 31.71 28.59
C ILE A 35 -1.58 30.31 28.14
N CYS A 36 -1.90 29.45 29.11
CA CYS A 36 -2.44 28.12 28.87
C CYS A 36 -3.96 28.21 28.80
N VAL A 37 -4.54 27.81 27.67
CA VAL A 37 -5.99 27.74 27.49
C VAL A 37 -6.38 26.28 27.39
N ASP A 38 -6.90 25.74 28.49
CA ASP A 38 -7.43 24.40 28.57
C ASP A 38 -8.81 24.33 27.91
N ASP A 39 -8.86 23.69 26.75
CA ASP A 39 -10.04 23.52 25.89
C ASP A 39 -10.89 22.33 26.37
N GLY A 40 -11.21 22.32 27.67
CA GLY A 40 -12.06 21.33 28.32
C GLY A 40 -11.42 19.95 28.48
N SER A 41 -10.16 19.86 28.91
CA SER A 41 -9.50 18.58 29.18
C SER A 41 -10.30 17.70 30.15
N THR A 42 -10.30 16.40 29.86
CA THR A 42 -11.01 15.36 30.59
C THR A 42 -10.09 14.46 31.42
N ASP A 43 -8.77 14.60 31.24
CA ASP A 43 -7.74 13.92 32.02
C ASP A 43 -7.17 14.86 33.11
N ASN A 44 -6.02 14.51 33.69
CA ASN A 44 -5.41 15.27 34.77
C ASN A 44 -4.75 16.59 34.31
N THR A 45 -4.83 16.96 33.03
CA THR A 45 -4.16 18.14 32.47
C THR A 45 -4.56 19.43 33.17
N ALA A 46 -5.86 19.64 33.42
CA ALA A 46 -6.36 20.86 34.06
C ALA A 46 -5.70 21.10 35.43
N ALA A 47 -5.67 20.09 36.28
CA ALA A 47 -5.05 20.18 37.61
C ALA A 47 -3.53 20.39 37.56
N MET A 48 -2.86 19.86 36.53
CA MET A 48 -1.43 20.10 36.31
C MET A 48 -1.14 21.55 35.90
N LEU A 49 -2.01 22.13 35.07
CA LEU A 49 -1.92 23.53 34.67
C LEU A 49 -2.10 24.46 35.88
N ASP A 50 -3.13 24.24 36.70
CA ASP A 50 -3.38 25.03 37.92
C ASP A 50 -2.17 25.02 38.84
N ARG A 51 -1.61 23.83 39.11
CA ARG A 51 -0.40 23.69 39.91
C ARG A 51 0.79 24.43 39.31
N ALA A 52 0.93 24.42 37.98
CA ALA A 52 2.01 25.15 37.31
C ALA A 52 1.86 26.67 37.48
N ALA A 53 0.63 27.19 37.41
CA ALA A 53 0.33 28.61 37.64
C ALA A 53 0.56 29.04 39.09
N GLU A 54 0.22 28.21 40.07
CA GLU A 54 0.50 28.46 41.49
C GLU A 54 2.01 28.58 41.76
N ASN A 55 2.82 27.77 41.07
CA ASN A 55 4.27 27.72 41.27
C ASN A 55 5.06 28.73 40.43
N ASN A 56 4.42 29.38 39.44
CA ASN A 56 5.09 30.30 38.56
C ASN A 56 4.16 31.41 38.07
N ALA A 57 4.39 32.64 38.56
CA ALA A 57 3.59 33.81 38.24
C ALA A 57 3.61 34.23 36.75
N MET A 58 4.52 33.67 35.94
CA MET A 58 4.50 33.87 34.48
C MET A 58 3.34 33.12 33.81
N ILE A 59 2.85 32.04 34.42
CA ILE A 59 1.83 31.17 33.85
C ILE A 59 0.44 31.64 34.29
N ARG A 60 -0.46 31.79 33.30
CA ARG A 60 -1.88 32.05 33.49
C ARG A 60 -2.67 30.94 32.82
N VAL A 61 -3.63 30.41 33.54
CA VAL A 61 -4.45 29.29 33.09
C VAL A 61 -5.89 29.73 32.98
N TYR A 62 -6.55 29.27 31.91
CA TYR A 62 -7.97 29.45 31.69
C TYR A 62 -8.58 28.12 31.27
N HIS A 63 -9.72 27.79 31.86
CA HIS A 63 -10.50 26.62 31.49
C HIS A 63 -11.75 27.07 30.75
N ILE A 64 -11.93 26.55 29.53
CA ILE A 64 -13.08 26.85 28.67
C ILE A 64 -13.76 25.55 28.24
N GLU A 65 -14.97 25.66 27.69
CA GLU A 65 -15.66 24.52 27.09
C GLU A 65 -14.95 24.10 25.80
N ASN A 66 -14.83 22.78 25.57
CA ASN A 66 -14.14 22.24 24.40
C ASN A 66 -14.82 22.65 23.09
N ARG A 67 -14.16 23.54 22.34
CA ARG A 67 -14.63 24.04 21.04
C ARG A 67 -13.55 23.99 19.96
N GLY A 68 -12.41 23.37 20.25
CA GLY A 68 -11.31 23.18 19.34
C GLY A 68 -10.20 24.24 19.48
N PRO A 69 -9.01 23.94 18.94
CA PRO A 69 -7.79 24.74 19.14
C PRO A 69 -7.93 26.18 18.61
N GLY A 70 -8.69 26.40 17.54
CA GLY A 70 -8.95 27.75 17.02
C GLY A 70 -9.68 28.64 18.03
N HIS A 71 -10.68 28.09 18.74
CA HIS A 71 -11.42 28.81 19.77
C HIS A 71 -10.51 29.13 20.98
N ALA A 72 -9.74 28.14 21.45
CA ALA A 72 -8.77 28.33 22.52
C ALA A 72 -7.70 29.38 22.19
N ARG A 73 -7.15 29.38 20.97
CA ARG A 73 -6.19 30.40 20.51
C ARG A 73 -6.81 31.78 20.42
N ASN A 74 -8.04 31.91 19.95
CA ASN A 74 -8.77 33.19 19.95
C ASN A 74 -9.00 33.72 21.38
N PHE A 75 -9.37 32.85 22.32
CA PHE A 75 -9.48 33.21 23.73
C PHE A 75 -8.14 33.72 24.27
N GLY A 76 -7.06 32.98 24.00
CA GLY A 76 -5.70 33.37 24.37
C GLY A 76 -5.28 34.72 23.80
N LEU A 77 -5.64 35.02 22.54
CA LEU A 77 -5.39 36.33 21.92
C LEU A 77 -6.09 37.46 22.66
N GLY A 78 -7.34 37.25 23.09
CA GLY A 78 -8.08 38.24 23.88
C GLY A 78 -7.54 38.44 25.29
N ALA A 79 -6.91 37.43 25.87
CA ALA A 79 -6.30 37.49 27.21
C ALA A 79 -4.86 38.01 27.24
N ALA A 80 -4.22 38.10 26.07
CA ALA A 80 -2.82 38.48 25.90
C ALA A 80 -2.58 39.97 26.17
N ARG A 81 -1.51 40.26 26.91
CA ARG A 81 -1.08 41.61 27.28
C ARG A 81 0.27 41.98 26.67
N GLY A 82 0.99 41.01 26.12
CA GLY A 82 2.30 41.18 25.50
C GLY A 82 2.25 42.10 24.29
N LYS A 83 3.33 42.83 24.03
CA LYS A 83 3.50 43.55 22.75
C LYS A 83 3.55 42.56 21.58
N TYR A 84 4.15 41.39 21.80
CA TYR A 84 4.28 40.32 20.81
C TYR A 84 3.55 39.04 21.23
N ILE A 85 3.14 38.23 20.25
CA ILE A 85 2.43 36.97 20.42
C ILE A 85 3.21 35.83 19.78
N ALA A 86 3.35 34.72 20.49
CA ALA A 86 3.85 33.46 19.94
C ALA A 86 2.87 32.33 20.25
N PHE A 87 2.64 31.43 19.28
CA PHE A 87 1.85 30.22 19.50
C PHE A 87 2.77 29.02 19.64
N CYS A 88 2.44 28.12 20.57
CA CYS A 88 3.12 26.85 20.72
C CYS A 88 2.11 25.77 21.06
N ASP A 89 2.36 24.56 20.58
CA ASP A 89 1.56 23.39 20.92
C ASP A 89 2.19 22.66 22.11
N SER A 90 1.35 22.13 22.99
CA SER A 90 1.74 21.65 24.33
C SER A 90 2.52 20.33 24.38
N ASP A 91 2.69 19.67 23.23
CA ASP A 91 3.31 18.36 23.05
C ASP A 91 4.59 18.39 22.20
N ASP A 92 5.12 19.58 21.92
CA ASP A 92 6.30 19.77 21.06
C ASP A 92 7.54 20.29 21.80
N GLY A 93 8.68 20.32 21.11
CA GLY A 93 9.92 20.90 21.63
C GLY A 93 10.17 22.32 21.11
N ILE A 94 10.77 23.17 21.95
CA ILE A 94 11.20 24.52 21.56
C ILE A 94 12.70 24.73 21.82
N HIS A 95 13.34 25.57 21.01
CA HIS A 95 14.73 25.99 21.20
C HIS A 95 14.73 27.39 21.82
N THR A 96 14.97 27.46 23.13
CA THR A 96 14.80 28.67 23.94
C THR A 96 15.70 29.82 23.50
N ASP A 97 16.94 29.51 23.14
CA ASP A 97 17.94 30.44 22.62
C ASP A 97 17.50 31.07 21.29
N LEU A 98 16.86 30.29 20.41
CA LEU A 98 16.37 30.82 19.15
C LEU A 98 15.11 31.67 19.33
N TYR A 99 14.20 31.32 20.25
CA TYR A 99 13.06 32.18 20.58
C TYR A 99 13.51 33.52 21.20
N GLU A 100 14.55 33.52 22.05
CA GLU A 100 15.18 34.75 22.54
C GLU A 100 15.74 35.59 21.39
N LYS A 101 16.43 34.97 20.43
CA LYS A 101 16.94 35.65 19.24
C LYS A 101 15.80 36.24 18.41
N MET A 102 14.73 35.48 18.16
CA MET A 102 13.56 35.95 17.43
C MET A 102 12.93 37.17 18.10
N TYR A 103 12.76 37.14 19.43
CA TYR A 103 12.24 38.27 20.19
C TYR A 103 13.15 39.51 20.10
N ASN A 104 14.45 39.34 20.33
CA ASN A 104 15.40 40.44 20.24
C ASN A 104 15.39 41.07 18.84
N THR A 105 15.26 40.24 17.80
CA THR A 105 15.15 40.70 16.42
C THR A 105 13.86 41.47 16.15
N ILE A 106 12.68 40.93 16.51
CA ILE A 106 11.40 41.61 16.24
C ILE A 106 11.31 42.94 16.99
N ALA A 107 11.85 43.01 18.21
CA ALA A 107 11.87 44.21 19.03
C ALA A 107 12.85 45.27 18.51
N LYS A 108 14.04 44.86 18.04
CA LYS A 108 15.07 45.77 17.56
C LYS A 108 14.77 46.33 16.18
N GLU A 109 14.31 45.48 15.26
CA GLU A 109 14.06 45.83 13.86
C GLU A 109 12.64 46.37 13.62
N ASP A 110 11.83 46.47 14.68
CA ASP A 110 10.43 46.93 14.71
C ASP A 110 9.55 46.26 13.64
N LYS A 111 9.61 44.93 13.59
CA LYS A 111 8.89 44.10 12.61
C LYS A 111 7.53 43.65 13.10
N GLU A 112 6.62 43.38 12.17
CA GLU A 112 5.29 42.85 12.47
C GLU A 112 5.29 41.32 12.60
N LEU A 113 6.24 40.64 11.97
CA LEU A 113 6.40 39.19 12.03
C LEU A 113 7.88 38.78 11.98
N VAL A 114 8.30 37.90 12.87
CA VAL A 114 9.57 37.16 12.74
C VAL A 114 9.28 35.67 12.72
N LEU A 115 9.92 34.96 11.79
CA LEU A 115 9.75 33.51 11.64
C LEU A 115 11.05 32.76 11.39
N THR A 116 11.04 31.49 11.75
CA THR A 116 12.14 30.53 11.68
C THR A 116 11.70 29.23 11.02
N ASN A 117 12.63 28.27 10.93
CA ASN A 117 12.37 26.91 10.48
C ASN A 117 12.01 25.98 11.65
N PHE A 118 11.59 24.77 11.33
CA PHE A 118 11.30 23.71 12.29
C PHE A 118 11.84 22.37 11.80
N ARG A 119 11.85 21.35 12.66
CA ARG A 119 12.10 19.96 12.26
C ARG A 119 11.01 19.03 12.78
N GLU A 120 10.71 18.00 12.00
CA GLU A 120 9.82 16.91 12.38
C GLU A 120 10.66 15.80 13.03
N ILE A 121 10.28 15.34 14.22
CA ILE A 121 10.95 14.25 14.93
C ILE A 121 9.96 13.11 15.10
N TYR A 122 10.25 11.97 14.50
CA TYR A 122 9.39 10.79 14.50
C TYR A 122 9.71 9.87 15.68
N ASP A 123 8.70 9.15 16.17
CA ASP A 123 8.89 8.10 17.21
C ASP A 123 9.95 7.05 16.81
N SER A 124 10.17 6.85 15.51
CA SER A 124 11.21 5.97 14.95
C SER A 124 12.65 6.47 15.17
N GLY A 125 12.81 7.73 15.60
CA GLY A 125 14.08 8.44 15.67
C GLY A 125 14.45 9.16 14.36
N GLU A 126 13.64 9.06 13.29
CA GLU A 126 13.84 9.84 12.07
C GLU A 126 13.63 11.34 12.34
N VAL A 127 14.53 12.17 11.81
CA VAL A 127 14.47 13.63 11.94
C VAL A 127 14.47 14.24 10.55
N ILE A 128 13.46 15.07 10.26
CA ILE A 128 13.33 15.75 8.98
C ILE A 128 13.31 17.26 9.20
N GLU A 129 14.38 17.94 8.79
CA GLU A 129 14.47 19.40 8.86
C GLU A 129 13.63 20.05 7.74
N ARG A 130 12.75 20.98 8.13
CA ARG A 130 11.92 21.77 7.22
C ARG A 130 12.49 23.18 7.11
N ALA A 131 13.59 23.30 6.37
CA ALA A 131 14.26 24.57 6.12
C ALA A 131 13.62 25.31 4.94
N PHE A 132 12.80 26.32 5.23
CA PHE A 132 12.26 27.22 4.23
C PHE A 132 13.22 28.40 4.03
N ARG A 133 13.41 28.81 2.78
CA ARG A 133 14.17 30.01 2.43
C ARG A 133 13.29 30.94 1.62
N PHE A 134 13.17 32.17 2.09
CA PHE A 134 12.39 33.21 1.45
C PHE A 134 13.29 34.00 0.51
N LYS A 135 12.83 34.25 -0.72
CA LYS A 135 13.60 35.02 -1.70
C LYS A 135 13.64 36.51 -1.36
N SER A 136 12.60 37.02 -0.71
CA SER A 136 12.43 38.42 -0.32
C SER A 136 11.48 38.51 0.88
N SER A 137 11.67 39.53 1.72
CA SER A 137 10.74 39.91 2.80
C SER A 137 9.42 40.52 2.28
N HIS A 138 9.24 40.61 0.96
CA HIS A 138 8.01 41.11 0.33
C HIS A 138 7.19 39.98 -0.33
N ASP A 139 7.69 38.74 -0.26
CA ASP A 139 7.02 37.57 -0.84
C ASP A 139 6.09 36.92 0.19
N HIS A 140 5.01 37.64 0.53
CA HIS A 140 4.07 37.25 1.59
C HIS A 140 3.42 35.88 1.32
N TRP A 141 3.22 35.52 0.04
CA TRP A 141 2.62 34.23 -0.30
C TRP A 141 3.45 33.04 0.19
N GLU A 142 4.78 33.16 0.17
CA GLU A 142 5.69 32.11 0.62
C GLU A 142 5.52 31.79 2.11
N LEU A 143 4.90 32.67 2.92
CA LEU A 143 4.60 32.40 4.33
C LEU A 143 3.71 31.15 4.50
N LEU A 144 2.87 30.84 3.51
CA LEU A 144 2.00 29.65 3.50
C LEU A 144 2.75 28.34 3.26
N ARG A 145 4.04 28.38 2.90
CA ARG A 145 4.88 27.17 2.87
C ARG A 145 5.13 26.62 4.26
N HIS A 146 5.09 27.47 5.28
CA HIS A 146 5.15 27.10 6.69
C HIS A 146 3.78 27.35 7.35
N ILE A 147 2.82 26.46 7.08
CA ILE A 147 1.42 26.63 7.49
C ILE A 147 1.18 26.50 9.01
N ALA A 148 2.13 25.94 9.76
CA ALA A 148 2.00 25.84 11.20
C ALA A 148 2.21 27.20 11.87
N LEU A 149 1.66 27.42 13.06
CA LEU A 149 1.80 28.71 13.75
C LEU A 149 3.09 28.82 14.58
N TYR A 150 3.65 27.69 14.98
CA TYR A 150 4.90 27.66 15.75
C TYR A 150 6.08 28.19 14.93
N GLY A 151 7.14 28.60 15.62
CA GLY A 151 8.30 29.25 14.99
C GLY A 151 7.96 30.60 14.35
N LYS A 152 6.94 31.29 14.89
CA LYS A 152 6.55 32.66 14.51
C LYS A 152 6.30 33.51 15.76
N ILE A 153 6.76 34.76 15.72
CA ILE A 153 6.40 35.81 16.68
C ILE A 153 5.72 36.92 15.89
N PHE A 154 4.50 37.28 16.31
CA PHE A 154 3.67 38.32 15.68
C PHE A 154 3.61 39.56 16.56
N SER A 155 3.51 40.74 15.95
CA SER A 155 3.06 41.95 16.64
C SER A 155 1.58 41.81 17.03
N ARG A 156 1.24 42.05 18.30
CA ARG A 156 -0.16 42.05 18.76
C ARG A 156 -0.95 43.16 18.08
N GLU A 157 -0.34 44.34 17.92
CA GLU A 157 -0.96 45.48 17.23
C GLU A 157 -1.32 45.14 15.79
N PHE A 158 -0.43 44.43 15.06
CA PHE A 158 -0.71 43.97 13.70
C PHE A 158 -1.92 43.01 13.65
N ILE A 159 -2.00 42.06 14.58
CA ILE A 159 -3.12 41.11 14.68
C ILE A 159 -4.44 41.84 14.97
N GLU A 160 -4.43 42.80 15.90
CA GLU A 160 -5.62 43.56 16.31
C GLU A 160 -6.11 44.51 15.23
N LYS A 161 -5.20 45.27 14.62
CA LYS A 161 -5.50 46.24 13.56
C LYS A 161 -6.15 45.59 12.34
N ASN A 162 -5.78 44.36 12.03
CA ASN A 162 -6.26 43.61 10.87
C ASN A 162 -7.35 42.57 11.21
N ASP A 163 -7.85 42.55 12.46
CA ASP A 163 -8.83 41.59 12.97
C ASP A 163 -8.51 40.12 12.61
N ILE A 164 -7.24 39.73 12.79
CA ILE A 164 -6.78 38.39 12.45
C ILE A 164 -7.22 37.43 13.56
N ARG A 165 -8.17 36.55 13.22
CA ARG A 165 -8.73 35.52 14.13
C ARG A 165 -8.72 34.14 13.49
N PHE A 166 -8.78 33.10 14.33
CA PHE A 166 -9.00 31.72 13.88
C PHE A 166 -10.49 31.48 13.56
N PRO A 167 -10.81 30.61 12.59
CA PRO A 167 -12.16 30.10 12.45
C PRO A 167 -12.51 29.19 13.63
N GLU A 168 -13.79 29.16 14.01
CA GLU A 168 -14.31 28.24 15.02
C GLU A 168 -14.54 26.84 14.42
N THR A 169 -13.42 26.15 14.14
CA THR A 169 -13.38 24.79 13.59
C THR A 169 -12.36 23.94 14.34
N TYR A 170 -12.58 22.63 14.39
CA TYR A 170 -11.66 21.71 15.07
C TYR A 170 -10.37 21.41 14.29
N GLN A 171 -10.36 21.66 12.97
CA GLN A 171 -9.23 21.28 12.11
C GLN A 171 -8.99 22.29 10.99
N ALA A 172 -7.71 22.43 10.62
CA ALA A 172 -7.22 23.23 9.49
C ALA A 172 -7.41 24.76 9.65
N GLU A 173 -7.64 25.21 10.88
CA GLU A 173 -7.81 26.60 11.28
C GLU A 173 -6.58 27.47 10.99
N ASP A 174 -5.37 26.90 11.12
CA ASP A 174 -4.10 27.60 10.86
C ASP A 174 -4.03 28.20 9.46
N ARG A 175 -4.60 27.49 8.48
CA ARG A 175 -4.62 27.91 7.08
C ARG A 175 -5.43 29.20 6.91
N VAL A 176 -6.57 29.30 7.57
CA VAL A 176 -7.43 30.48 7.51
C VAL A 176 -6.76 31.66 8.21
N PHE A 177 -6.18 31.42 9.39
CA PHE A 177 -5.42 32.44 10.12
C PHE A 177 -4.25 32.97 9.28
N LEU A 178 -3.40 32.10 8.74
CA LEU A 178 -2.27 32.52 7.92
C LEU A 178 -2.69 33.12 6.58
N GLY A 179 -3.82 32.71 6.00
CA GLY A 179 -4.40 33.38 4.84
C GLY A 179 -4.69 34.85 5.13
N ARG A 180 -5.29 35.16 6.29
CA ARG A 180 -5.54 36.53 6.75
C ARG A 180 -4.23 37.29 6.96
N VAL A 181 -3.22 36.65 7.56
CA VAL A 181 -1.87 37.24 7.72
C VAL A 181 -1.27 37.60 6.37
N VAL A 182 -1.29 36.69 5.38
CA VAL A 182 -0.70 36.93 4.06
C VAL A 182 -1.37 38.09 3.32
N VAL A 183 -2.70 38.18 3.39
CA VAL A 183 -3.46 39.28 2.77
C VAL A 183 -3.20 40.62 3.47
N ALA A 184 -2.99 40.60 4.79
CA ALA A 184 -2.63 41.79 5.57
C ALA A 184 -1.18 42.27 5.33
N LYS A 185 -0.35 41.49 4.62
CA LYS A 185 1.01 41.85 4.13
C LYS A 185 1.93 42.41 5.23
N PRO A 186 2.28 41.60 6.25
CA PRO A 186 3.12 42.06 7.36
C PRO A 186 4.53 42.41 6.88
N ASP A 187 5.14 43.44 7.48
CA ASP A 187 6.60 43.60 7.42
C ASP A 187 7.27 42.51 8.25
N PHE A 188 7.86 41.53 7.56
CA PHE A 188 8.39 40.33 8.18
C PHE A 188 9.90 40.14 7.97
N LEU A 189 10.52 39.44 8.91
CA LEU A 189 11.91 39.02 8.82
C LEU A 189 12.05 37.53 9.12
N TRP A 190 12.75 36.83 8.23
CA TRP A 190 13.08 35.42 8.40
C TRP A 190 14.48 35.24 9.00
N LEU A 191 14.58 34.34 9.98
CA LEU A 191 15.84 33.95 10.60
C LEU A 191 16.20 32.52 10.20
N ASP A 192 17.41 32.34 9.66
CA ASP A 192 17.95 31.01 9.37
C ASP A 192 18.32 30.31 10.68
N GLY A 193 17.45 29.39 11.11
CA GLY A 193 17.57 28.62 12.35
C GLY A 193 16.31 27.79 12.61
N ILE A 194 16.44 26.73 13.42
CA ILE A 194 15.34 25.84 13.81
C ILE A 194 14.91 26.19 15.23
N SER A 195 13.69 26.69 15.41
CA SER A 195 13.21 27.12 16.75
C SER A 195 12.31 26.10 17.40
N TYR A 196 11.91 25.07 16.66
CA TYR A 196 10.79 24.22 17.01
C TYR A 196 10.97 22.79 16.51
N ASP A 197 10.65 21.85 17.38
CA ASP A 197 10.70 20.40 17.16
C ASP A 197 9.27 19.88 17.20
N TYR A 198 8.70 19.61 16.02
CA TYR A 198 7.36 19.03 15.89
C TYR A 198 7.43 17.52 16.10
N LEU A 199 6.87 17.02 17.20
CA LEU A 199 6.95 15.61 17.59
C LEU A 199 5.84 14.79 16.91
N ARG A 200 6.26 13.78 16.13
CA ARG A 200 5.40 12.95 15.29
C ARG A 200 5.18 11.59 15.96
N HIS A 201 4.07 11.49 16.68
CA HIS A 201 3.67 10.28 17.39
C HIS A 201 2.98 9.27 16.46
N GLU A 202 3.77 8.50 15.69
CA GLU A 202 3.27 7.44 14.80
C GLU A 202 2.73 6.23 15.55
N SER A 203 3.21 5.97 16.78
CA SER A 203 2.91 4.78 17.56
C SER A 203 1.78 4.97 18.58
N ALA A 204 1.27 6.18 18.74
CA ALA A 204 0.22 6.47 19.71
C ALA A 204 -1.07 5.72 19.32
N ARG A 205 -1.56 4.85 20.21
CA ARG A 205 -2.88 4.19 20.08
C ARG A 205 -4.06 5.18 20.05
N ARG A 206 -3.82 6.47 20.27
CA ARG A 206 -4.81 7.54 20.14
C ARG A 206 -4.63 8.21 18.78
N GLU A 207 -5.70 8.24 17.99
CA GLU A 207 -5.74 9.05 16.77
C GLU A 207 -5.52 10.52 17.16
N THR A 208 -4.45 11.16 16.65
CA THR A 208 -4.42 12.63 16.64
C THR A 208 -5.61 13.13 15.82
N LEU A 209 -6.05 14.37 16.01
CA LEU A 209 -7.15 14.95 15.22
C LEU A 209 -6.92 14.74 13.70
N THR A 210 -5.68 14.79 13.25
CA THR A 210 -5.28 14.56 11.85
C THR A 210 -5.57 13.14 11.33
N HIS A 211 -5.79 12.17 12.22
CA HIS A 211 -6.07 10.76 11.91
C HIS A 211 -7.53 10.34 12.15
N THR A 212 -8.41 11.25 12.59
CA THR A 212 -9.84 10.96 12.74
C THR A 212 -10.60 11.24 11.44
N TYR A 213 -11.16 10.19 10.84
CA TYR A 213 -11.84 10.26 9.52
C TYR A 213 -13.37 10.31 9.64
N SER A 214 -13.91 11.35 10.30
CA SER A 214 -15.36 11.59 10.34
C SER A 214 -15.81 12.52 9.21
N PHE A 215 -17.04 12.36 8.74
CA PHE A 215 -17.61 13.27 7.75
C PHE A 215 -17.71 14.71 8.26
N ALA A 216 -18.05 14.90 9.54
CA ALA A 216 -18.11 16.22 10.17
C ALA A 216 -16.75 16.93 10.17
N HIS A 217 -15.66 16.22 10.48
CA HIS A 217 -14.30 16.79 10.39
C HIS A 217 -13.90 17.09 8.94
N PHE A 218 -14.29 16.22 8.00
CA PHE A 218 -14.05 16.45 6.58
C PHE A 218 -14.76 17.72 6.09
N GLU A 219 -16.03 17.91 6.45
CA GLU A 219 -16.80 19.10 6.11
C GLU A 219 -16.15 20.38 6.64
N GLN A 220 -15.79 20.39 7.93
CA GLN A 220 -15.07 21.53 8.53
C GLN A 220 -13.77 21.85 7.79
N ARG A 221 -13.03 20.81 7.40
CA ARG A 221 -11.78 20.97 6.66
C ARG A 221 -12.02 21.58 5.27
N ILE A 222 -13.05 21.15 4.54
CA ILE A 222 -13.41 21.76 3.25
C ILE A 222 -13.90 23.20 3.46
N LYS A 223 -14.62 23.49 4.54
CA LYS A 223 -14.99 24.86 4.91
C LYS A 223 -13.76 25.74 5.11
N CYS A 224 -12.74 25.30 5.84
CA CYS A 224 -11.49 26.06 6.01
C CYS A 224 -10.78 26.34 4.68
N TRP A 225 -10.86 25.41 3.71
CA TRP A 225 -10.34 25.65 2.37
C TRP A 225 -11.16 26.69 1.58
N HIS A 226 -12.48 26.70 1.76
CA HIS A 226 -13.35 27.73 1.20
C HIS A 226 -13.08 29.10 1.81
N ASP A 227 -13.03 29.20 3.14
CA ASP A 227 -12.71 30.45 3.83
C ASP A 227 -11.34 30.98 3.38
N PHE A 228 -10.35 30.10 3.25
CA PHE A 228 -9.03 30.45 2.70
C PHE A 228 -9.11 30.97 1.25
N TYR A 229 -9.93 30.35 0.40
CA TYR A 229 -10.16 30.84 -0.96
C TYR A 229 -10.76 32.25 -0.96
N ASP A 230 -11.79 32.48 -0.16
CA ASP A 230 -12.50 33.77 -0.08
C ASP A 230 -11.57 34.88 0.42
N ILE A 231 -10.69 34.57 1.38
CA ILE A 231 -9.69 35.51 1.92
C ILE A 231 -8.63 35.83 0.86
N CYS A 232 -8.00 34.82 0.27
CA CYS A 232 -6.77 35.01 -0.51
C CYS A 232 -7.02 35.31 -1.99
N SER A 233 -8.19 34.97 -2.54
CA SER A 233 -8.44 35.06 -4.00
C SER A 233 -8.49 36.50 -4.53
N GLY A 234 -8.74 37.50 -3.68
CA GLY A 234 -8.72 38.91 -4.07
C GLY A 234 -7.31 39.41 -4.40
N ASP A 235 -6.34 39.12 -3.53
CA ASP A 235 -4.94 39.56 -3.69
C ASP A 235 -4.06 38.56 -4.46
N TYR A 236 -4.33 37.26 -4.33
CA TYR A 236 -3.52 36.16 -4.84
C TYR A 236 -4.35 35.12 -5.62
N PRO A 237 -5.08 35.52 -6.69
CA PRO A 237 -6.05 34.65 -7.36
C PRO A 237 -5.42 33.40 -7.99
N ALA A 238 -4.24 33.52 -8.59
CA ALA A 238 -3.60 32.40 -9.30
C ALA A 238 -2.97 31.42 -8.31
N GLU A 239 -2.29 31.95 -7.31
CA GLU A 239 -1.58 31.21 -6.29
C GLU A 239 -2.56 30.46 -5.38
N THR A 240 -3.68 31.08 -5.02
CA THR A 240 -4.75 30.48 -4.22
C THR A 240 -5.32 29.25 -4.91
N LYS A 241 -5.72 29.37 -6.17
CA LYS A 241 -6.22 28.24 -6.97
C LYS A 241 -5.19 27.12 -7.05
N MET A 242 -3.92 27.47 -7.28
CA MET A 242 -2.84 26.49 -7.36
C MET A 242 -2.61 25.76 -6.04
N ASN A 243 -2.68 26.47 -4.91
CA ASN A 243 -2.53 25.89 -3.58
C ASN A 243 -3.67 24.92 -3.24
N ILE A 244 -4.91 25.27 -3.59
CA ILE A 244 -6.07 24.37 -3.46
C ILE A 244 -5.85 23.09 -4.27
N LEU A 245 -5.45 23.22 -5.54
CA LEU A 245 -5.19 22.07 -6.40
C LEU A 245 -4.07 21.18 -5.86
N HIS A 246 -3.00 21.75 -5.32
CA HIS A 246 -1.95 20.97 -4.65
C HIS A 246 -2.45 20.28 -3.37
N GLY A 247 -3.39 20.92 -2.65
CA GLY A 247 -4.06 20.34 -1.49
C GLY A 247 -4.94 19.12 -1.79
N MET A 248 -5.37 18.95 -3.05
CA MET A 248 -6.30 17.87 -3.41
C MET A 248 -5.73 16.47 -3.18
N ALA A 249 -4.41 16.27 -3.26
CA ALA A 249 -3.82 14.98 -2.92
C ALA A 249 -4.05 14.61 -1.44
N PHE A 250 -3.99 15.60 -0.53
CA PHE A 250 -4.30 15.38 0.87
C PHE A 250 -5.80 15.19 1.10
N ILE A 251 -6.64 16.03 0.47
CA ILE A 251 -8.11 15.91 0.57
C ILE A 251 -8.59 14.56 0.04
N TYR A 252 -7.99 14.04 -1.04
CA TYR A 252 -8.26 12.70 -1.55
C TYR A 252 -8.01 11.62 -0.49
N ARG A 253 -6.88 11.66 0.21
CA ARG A 253 -6.56 10.66 1.25
C ARG A 253 -7.55 10.67 2.41
N VAL A 254 -8.05 11.83 2.79
CA VAL A 254 -9.07 11.95 3.85
C VAL A 254 -10.42 11.47 3.32
N TRP A 255 -10.82 11.95 2.14
CA TRP A 255 -12.08 11.56 1.50
C TRP A 255 -12.14 10.05 1.21
N ALA A 256 -11.03 9.43 0.79
CA ALA A 256 -10.87 8.00 0.54
C ALA A 256 -11.21 7.14 1.76
N LYS A 257 -10.98 7.64 2.97
CA LYS A 257 -11.26 6.92 4.22
C LYS A 257 -12.65 7.15 4.81
N LEU A 258 -13.43 8.06 4.21
CA LEU A 258 -14.81 8.30 4.65
C LEU A 258 -15.71 7.06 4.45
N PRO A 259 -16.76 6.89 5.28
CA PRO A 259 -17.78 5.88 5.05
C PRO A 259 -18.42 6.01 3.66
N LEU A 260 -18.77 4.87 3.05
CA LEU A 260 -19.25 4.78 1.66
C LEU A 260 -20.49 5.67 1.43
N GLU A 261 -21.40 5.68 2.38
CA GLU A 261 -22.64 6.46 2.38
C GLU A 261 -22.41 7.97 2.35
N THR A 262 -21.25 8.45 2.85
CA THR A 262 -20.91 9.89 2.90
C THR A 262 -20.05 10.34 1.71
N LYS A 263 -19.62 9.41 0.84
CA LYS A 263 -18.74 9.71 -0.30
C LYS A 263 -19.33 10.74 -1.25
N GLY A 264 -20.64 10.62 -1.53
CA GLY A 264 -21.36 11.52 -2.43
C GLY A 264 -21.39 12.95 -1.91
N ASP A 265 -21.73 13.13 -0.64
CA ASP A 265 -21.75 14.46 -0.01
C ASP A 265 -20.35 15.07 0.04
N GLY A 266 -19.34 14.26 0.38
CA GLY A 266 -17.95 14.70 0.37
C GLY A 266 -17.48 15.14 -1.02
N LEU A 267 -17.88 14.41 -2.06
CA LEU A 267 -17.59 14.76 -3.45
C LEU A 267 -18.25 16.09 -3.85
N ALA A 268 -19.49 16.33 -3.41
CA ALA A 268 -20.20 17.57 -3.68
C ALA A 268 -19.51 18.78 -3.03
N LEU A 269 -19.04 18.64 -1.79
CA LEU A 269 -18.26 19.67 -1.09
C LEU A 269 -16.96 20.00 -1.83
N ILE A 270 -16.22 18.99 -2.29
CA ILE A 270 -14.99 19.20 -3.06
C ILE A 270 -15.28 19.88 -4.40
N ARG A 271 -16.33 19.48 -5.11
CA ARG A 271 -16.73 20.11 -6.37
C ARG A 271 -17.03 21.58 -6.18
N LYS A 272 -17.77 21.94 -5.12
CA LYS A 272 -18.07 23.34 -4.79
C LYS A 272 -16.79 24.14 -4.51
N LEU A 273 -15.80 23.55 -3.83
CA LEU A 273 -14.50 24.18 -3.59
C LEU A 273 -13.71 24.44 -4.87
N LEU A 274 -13.87 23.56 -5.87
CA LEU A 274 -13.14 23.63 -7.14
C LEU A 274 -13.89 24.38 -8.24
N ASP A 275 -15.10 24.89 -7.96
CA ASP A 275 -15.94 25.63 -8.89
C ASP A 275 -15.51 27.11 -9.01
N PHE A 276 -14.24 27.32 -9.32
CA PHE A 276 -13.67 28.62 -9.64
C PHE A 276 -13.34 28.71 -11.15
N PRO A 277 -13.30 29.90 -11.77
CA PRO A 277 -13.07 30.03 -13.20
C PRO A 277 -11.80 29.33 -13.67
N GLN A 278 -11.97 28.36 -14.58
CA GLN A 278 -10.92 27.52 -15.13
C GLN A 278 -10.57 28.00 -16.54
N ARG A 279 -9.31 28.41 -16.74
CA ARG A 279 -8.80 28.80 -18.07
C ARG A 279 -7.47 28.10 -18.31
N GLY A 280 -7.23 27.71 -19.57
CA GLY A 280 -5.94 27.16 -20.00
C GLY A 280 -5.57 25.83 -19.35
N GLU A 281 -4.32 25.69 -18.90
CA GLU A 281 -3.76 24.43 -18.38
C GLU A 281 -4.37 23.95 -17.06
N ILE A 282 -5.06 24.83 -16.32
CA ILE A 282 -5.66 24.50 -15.02
C ILE A 282 -6.76 23.43 -15.16
N GLY A 283 -7.61 23.52 -16.18
CA GLY A 283 -8.70 22.56 -16.40
C GLY A 283 -8.20 21.14 -16.74
N LYS A 284 -6.96 21.01 -17.22
CA LYS A 284 -6.32 19.74 -17.54
C LYS A 284 -5.64 19.08 -16.35
N LYS A 285 -5.53 19.77 -15.20
CA LYS A 285 -4.93 19.16 -13.99
C LYS A 285 -5.79 18.00 -13.50
N GLU A 286 -5.12 16.95 -13.04
CA GLU A 286 -5.81 15.77 -12.51
C GLU A 286 -6.24 16.00 -11.05
N VAL A 287 -7.51 15.74 -10.79
CA VAL A 287 -8.11 15.67 -9.47
C VAL A 287 -8.79 14.30 -9.34
N PHE A 288 -8.34 13.53 -8.35
CA PHE A 288 -8.93 12.23 -7.99
C PHE A 288 -8.95 11.24 -9.17
N GLY A 289 -7.90 11.30 -10.00
CA GLY A 289 -7.77 10.44 -11.18
C GLY A 289 -8.49 10.95 -12.44
N LEU A 290 -9.21 12.06 -12.39
CA LEU A 290 -9.91 12.65 -13.54
C LEU A 290 -9.35 14.04 -13.87
N PRO A 291 -9.37 14.50 -15.14
CA PRO A 291 -9.17 15.91 -15.45
C PRO A 291 -10.18 16.76 -14.68
N LEU A 292 -9.76 17.92 -14.18
CA LEU A 292 -10.59 18.79 -13.34
C LEU A 292 -11.93 19.17 -14.02
N GLU A 293 -11.91 19.46 -15.32
CA GLU A 293 -13.14 19.76 -16.09
C GLU A 293 -14.12 18.59 -16.16
N GLU A 294 -13.61 17.35 -16.17
CA GLU A 294 -14.44 16.14 -16.12
C GLU A 294 -14.97 15.92 -14.71
N PHE A 295 -14.09 16.05 -13.70
CA PHE A 295 -14.44 15.91 -12.29
C PHE A 295 -15.58 16.85 -11.87
N LEU A 296 -15.57 18.11 -12.33
CA LEU A 296 -16.63 19.07 -12.01
C LEU A 296 -18.01 18.70 -12.59
N LYS A 297 -18.06 17.92 -13.67
CA LYS A 297 -19.33 17.48 -14.28
C LYS A 297 -19.98 16.33 -13.51
N ILE A 298 -19.21 15.62 -12.69
CA ILE A 298 -19.67 14.43 -11.96
C ILE A 298 -20.73 14.77 -10.94
N SER A 299 -21.96 14.29 -11.14
CA SER A 299 -23.12 14.59 -10.30
C SER A 299 -23.28 13.66 -9.08
N SER A 300 -22.62 12.51 -9.07
CA SER A 300 -22.77 11.49 -8.02
C SER A 300 -21.51 10.64 -7.82
N TYR A 301 -21.41 9.95 -6.68
CA TYR A 301 -20.31 9.02 -6.42
C TYR A 301 -20.28 7.83 -7.40
N GLU A 302 -21.44 7.34 -7.85
CA GLU A 302 -21.49 6.29 -8.88
C GLU A 302 -20.92 6.80 -10.22
N GLU A 303 -21.26 8.03 -10.61
CA GLU A 303 -20.71 8.63 -11.84
C GLU A 303 -19.19 8.83 -11.74
N TYR A 304 -18.69 9.26 -10.57
CA TYR A 304 -17.26 9.31 -10.28
C TYR A 304 -16.60 7.94 -10.46
N ALA A 305 -17.13 6.92 -9.76
CA ALA A 305 -16.60 5.56 -9.74
C ALA A 305 -16.53 4.96 -11.15
N ARG A 306 -17.56 5.22 -11.98
CA ARG A 306 -17.57 4.82 -13.39
C ARG A 306 -16.50 5.55 -14.18
N ALA A 307 -16.45 6.88 -14.13
CA ALA A 307 -15.51 7.67 -14.92
C ALA A 307 -14.04 7.31 -14.62
N VAL A 308 -13.68 7.17 -13.34
CA VAL A 308 -12.30 6.80 -12.95
C VAL A 308 -11.97 5.37 -13.38
N THR A 309 -12.94 4.46 -13.32
CA THR A 309 -12.76 3.07 -13.77
C THR A 309 -12.59 2.98 -15.29
N GLU A 310 -13.45 3.66 -16.05
CA GLU A 310 -13.40 3.68 -17.51
C GLU A 310 -12.09 4.30 -18.01
N LYS A 311 -11.65 5.41 -17.39
CA LYS A 311 -10.35 6.03 -17.69
C LYS A 311 -9.18 5.10 -17.34
N SER A 312 -9.21 4.46 -16.17
CA SER A 312 -8.10 3.59 -15.72
C SER A 312 -7.98 2.29 -16.51
N THR A 313 -9.10 1.74 -16.98
CA THR A 313 -9.12 0.43 -17.68
C THR A 313 -9.19 0.57 -19.20
N ASN A 314 -9.55 1.77 -19.70
CA ASN A 314 -9.89 2.02 -21.09
C ASN A 314 -10.99 1.06 -21.61
N ARG A 315 -11.95 0.74 -20.73
CA ARG A 315 -13.08 -0.17 -20.97
C ARG A 315 -14.36 0.44 -20.41
N PRO A 316 -15.51 0.26 -21.08
CA PRO A 316 -16.79 0.75 -20.56
C PRO A 316 -17.22 -0.06 -19.33
N VAL A 317 -17.85 0.61 -18.37
CA VAL A 317 -18.43 -0.04 -17.19
C VAL A 317 -19.89 -0.42 -17.46
N ARG A 318 -20.27 -1.64 -17.07
CA ARG A 318 -21.65 -2.14 -17.14
C ARG A 318 -22.27 -2.19 -15.75
N ARG A 319 -23.59 -1.99 -15.69
CA ARG A 319 -24.36 -2.16 -14.47
C ARG A 319 -24.85 -3.59 -14.35
N HIS A 320 -24.69 -4.17 -13.18
CA HIS A 320 -25.20 -5.51 -12.87
C HIS A 320 -26.03 -5.50 -11.60
N LYS A 321 -27.13 -6.26 -11.62
CA LYS A 321 -28.02 -6.42 -10.47
C LYS A 321 -27.53 -7.56 -9.58
N LYS A 322 -27.95 -7.56 -8.32
CA LYS A 322 -27.63 -8.62 -7.37
C LYS A 322 -28.33 -9.92 -7.80
N THR A 323 -27.64 -11.04 -7.62
CA THR A 323 -28.17 -12.37 -7.85
C THR A 323 -28.42 -13.02 -6.49
N GLU A 324 -29.68 -13.32 -6.15
CA GLU A 324 -30.02 -13.84 -4.81
C GLU A 324 -29.48 -15.26 -4.57
N ASN A 325 -29.54 -16.11 -5.60
CA ASN A 325 -29.07 -17.50 -5.60
C ASN A 325 -28.08 -17.70 -6.76
N PRO A 326 -26.83 -17.20 -6.64
CA PRO A 326 -25.85 -17.26 -7.71
C PRO A 326 -25.49 -18.72 -8.03
N CYS A 327 -25.18 -19.03 -9.29
CA CYS A 327 -24.62 -20.34 -9.65
C CYS A 327 -23.17 -20.48 -9.18
N VAL A 328 -22.38 -19.41 -9.24
CA VAL A 328 -20.95 -19.41 -8.88
C VAL A 328 -20.67 -18.33 -7.83
N SER A 329 -19.90 -18.67 -6.80
CA SER A 329 -19.27 -17.69 -5.91
C SER A 329 -17.81 -17.56 -6.27
N VAL A 330 -17.41 -16.39 -6.75
CA VAL A 330 -16.01 -16.02 -6.96
C VAL A 330 -15.48 -15.42 -5.65
N ILE A 331 -14.44 -16.02 -5.08
CA ILE A 331 -13.86 -15.62 -3.80
C ILE A 331 -12.48 -15.00 -4.03
N MET A 332 -12.31 -13.77 -3.59
CA MET A 332 -11.12 -12.96 -3.89
C MET A 332 -10.47 -12.42 -2.60
N PRO A 333 -9.37 -13.03 -2.12
CA PRO A 333 -8.58 -12.44 -1.04
C PRO A 333 -7.81 -11.22 -1.55
N LEU A 334 -7.81 -10.15 -0.77
CA LEU A 334 -7.18 -8.87 -1.11
C LEU A 334 -6.27 -8.41 0.03
N TYR A 335 -5.04 -8.04 -0.32
CA TYR A 335 -4.12 -7.34 0.57
C TYR A 335 -3.20 -6.47 -0.28
N ASN A 336 -3.34 -5.15 -0.17
CA ASN A 336 -2.57 -4.17 -0.94
C ASN A 336 -2.55 -4.44 -2.46
N ALA A 337 -3.73 -4.72 -3.02
CA ALA A 337 -3.92 -5.09 -4.42
C ALA A 337 -4.21 -3.89 -5.34
N GLY A 338 -4.24 -2.67 -4.83
CA GLY A 338 -4.80 -1.50 -5.52
C GLY A 338 -4.20 -1.21 -6.89
N LYS A 339 -2.90 -1.53 -7.07
CA LYS A 339 -2.19 -1.38 -8.35
C LYS A 339 -2.80 -2.18 -9.51
N TYR A 340 -3.33 -3.38 -9.24
CA TYR A 340 -3.79 -4.31 -10.28
C TYR A 340 -5.29 -4.57 -10.23
N LEU A 341 -5.93 -4.24 -9.10
CA LEU A 341 -7.30 -4.63 -8.78
C LEU A 341 -8.34 -4.12 -9.79
N ARG A 342 -8.19 -2.91 -10.34
CA ARG A 342 -9.14 -2.42 -11.36
C ARG A 342 -9.21 -3.33 -12.58
N LYS A 343 -8.07 -3.83 -13.09
CA LYS A 343 -8.08 -4.77 -14.22
C LYS A 343 -8.67 -6.12 -13.81
N CYS A 344 -8.40 -6.56 -12.59
CA CYS A 344 -8.95 -7.79 -12.03
C CYS A 344 -10.49 -7.73 -11.96
N LEU A 345 -11.05 -6.72 -11.27
CA LEU A 345 -12.50 -6.53 -11.12
C LEU A 345 -13.19 -6.30 -12.47
N GLN A 346 -12.59 -5.52 -13.37
CA GLN A 346 -13.14 -5.33 -14.72
C GLN A 346 -13.29 -6.66 -15.46
N SER A 347 -12.34 -7.59 -15.32
CA SER A 347 -12.42 -8.91 -15.98
C SER A 347 -13.58 -9.78 -15.48
N LEU A 348 -14.05 -9.54 -14.25
CA LEU A 348 -15.24 -10.17 -13.68
C LEU A 348 -16.51 -9.47 -14.14
N CYS A 349 -16.51 -8.13 -14.18
CA CYS A 349 -17.64 -7.35 -14.70
C CYS A 349 -17.93 -7.67 -16.18
N GLU A 350 -16.90 -7.99 -16.95
CA GLU A 350 -17.00 -8.32 -18.38
C GLU A 350 -17.32 -9.80 -18.67
N GLN A 351 -17.55 -10.63 -17.65
CA GLN A 351 -17.91 -12.04 -17.87
C GLN A 351 -19.21 -12.14 -18.70
N THR A 352 -19.23 -13.09 -19.65
CA THR A 352 -20.43 -13.38 -20.47
C THR A 352 -21.52 -14.12 -19.70
N PHE A 353 -21.23 -14.54 -18.47
CA PHE A 353 -22.15 -15.23 -17.57
C PHE A 353 -22.47 -14.33 -16.37
N ASP A 354 -23.75 -14.01 -16.17
CA ASP A 354 -24.19 -13.05 -15.16
C ASP A 354 -24.55 -13.68 -13.79
N ASP A 355 -24.84 -14.98 -13.77
CA ASP A 355 -25.37 -15.71 -12.60
C ASP A 355 -24.26 -16.10 -11.61
N PHE A 356 -23.56 -15.10 -11.07
CA PHE A 356 -22.52 -15.26 -10.05
C PHE A 356 -22.55 -14.13 -9.02
N GLU A 357 -21.85 -14.35 -7.90
CA GLU A 357 -21.49 -13.33 -6.92
C GLU A 357 -19.96 -13.24 -6.79
N LEU A 358 -19.45 -12.06 -6.44
CA LEU A 358 -18.06 -11.83 -6.11
C LEU A 358 -17.94 -11.42 -4.65
N ILE A 359 -17.16 -12.18 -3.88
CA ILE A 359 -16.90 -11.91 -2.48
C ILE A 359 -15.44 -11.49 -2.35
N CYS A 360 -15.23 -10.19 -2.20
CA CYS A 360 -13.92 -9.59 -1.93
C CYS A 360 -13.66 -9.62 -0.42
N ILE A 361 -12.50 -10.11 0.00
CA ILE A 361 -12.11 -10.17 1.41
C ILE A 361 -10.83 -9.34 1.58
N ASP A 362 -10.98 -8.15 2.15
CA ASP A 362 -9.85 -7.29 2.50
C ASP A 362 -9.20 -7.77 3.81
N ASP A 363 -7.91 -8.08 3.72
CA ASP A 363 -7.07 -8.62 4.80
C ASP A 363 -6.25 -7.53 5.51
N GLY A 364 -6.87 -6.36 5.69
CA GLY A 364 -6.26 -5.18 6.31
C GLY A 364 -5.34 -4.42 5.37
N SER A 365 -5.80 -4.09 4.16
CA SER A 365 -5.03 -3.27 3.23
C SER A 365 -4.84 -1.84 3.73
N GLU A 366 -3.68 -1.27 3.45
CA GLU A 366 -3.32 0.12 3.76
C GLU A 366 -3.26 1.02 2.51
N ASP A 367 -3.29 0.40 1.32
CA ASP A 367 -3.40 1.11 0.04
C ASP A 367 -4.87 1.39 -0.34
N ASN A 368 -5.10 1.78 -1.60
CA ASN A 368 -6.42 2.12 -2.10
C ASN A 368 -7.31 0.90 -2.50
N THR A 369 -7.01 -0.29 -1.98
CA THR A 369 -7.73 -1.54 -2.31
C THR A 369 -9.21 -1.46 -1.98
N ILE A 370 -9.56 -1.00 -0.77
CA ILE A 370 -10.95 -0.93 -0.29
C ILE A 370 -11.76 0.05 -1.15
N GLU A 371 -11.18 1.20 -1.46
CA GLU A 371 -11.80 2.25 -2.24
C GLU A 371 -12.13 1.76 -3.64
N ILE A 372 -11.20 1.02 -4.27
CA ILE A 372 -11.46 0.41 -5.58
C ILE A 372 -12.63 -0.58 -5.51
N VAL A 373 -12.71 -1.46 -4.51
CA VAL A 373 -13.86 -2.38 -4.39
C VAL A 373 -15.17 -1.60 -4.20
N GLN A 374 -15.16 -0.60 -3.31
CA GLN A 374 -16.33 0.24 -3.03
C GLN A 374 -16.84 0.99 -4.27
N GLU A 375 -15.94 1.50 -5.10
CA GLU A 375 -16.30 2.11 -6.39
C GLU A 375 -17.04 1.11 -7.28
N TYR A 376 -16.56 -0.13 -7.40
CA TYR A 376 -17.22 -1.16 -8.21
C TYR A 376 -18.60 -1.56 -7.66
N MET A 377 -18.76 -1.62 -6.34
CA MET A 377 -20.05 -1.90 -5.69
C MET A 377 -21.14 -0.84 -6.02
N THR A 378 -20.76 0.35 -6.48
CA THR A 378 -21.74 1.37 -6.86
C THR A 378 -22.55 0.97 -8.09
N PHE A 379 -21.93 0.27 -9.05
CA PHE A 379 -22.56 -0.10 -10.34
C PHE A 379 -22.70 -1.61 -10.55
N ASP A 380 -21.92 -2.46 -9.87
CA ASP A 380 -22.07 -3.91 -9.90
C ASP A 380 -22.50 -4.45 -8.53
N LYS A 381 -23.79 -4.80 -8.41
CA LYS A 381 -24.40 -5.27 -7.17
C LYS A 381 -24.15 -6.75 -6.86
N ARG A 382 -23.37 -7.45 -7.69
CA ARG A 382 -22.90 -8.82 -7.42
C ARG A 382 -21.70 -8.85 -6.48
N ILE A 383 -21.08 -7.69 -6.24
CA ILE A 383 -19.84 -7.56 -5.48
C ILE A 383 -20.19 -7.23 -4.02
N ASP A 384 -19.73 -8.08 -3.11
CA ASP A 384 -19.80 -7.86 -1.67
C ASP A 384 -18.36 -7.74 -1.11
N LEU A 385 -18.14 -6.81 -0.17
CA LEU A 385 -16.86 -6.59 0.50
C LEU A 385 -16.92 -7.02 1.97
N LEU A 386 -16.04 -7.93 2.36
CA LEU A 386 -15.80 -8.35 3.74
C LEU A 386 -14.44 -7.80 4.19
N ARG A 387 -14.31 -7.54 5.49
CA ARG A 387 -13.07 -7.06 6.11
C ARG A 387 -12.69 -7.97 7.27
N GLN A 388 -11.40 -8.24 7.40
CA GLN A 388 -10.84 -8.92 8.56
C GLN A 388 -9.53 -8.25 8.98
N ASN A 389 -9.16 -8.41 10.25
CA ASN A 389 -7.87 -7.97 10.75
C ASN A 389 -6.82 -9.01 10.36
N HIS A 390 -5.98 -8.67 9.36
CA HIS A 390 -4.75 -9.36 8.94
C HIS A 390 -4.62 -10.84 9.36
N GLY A 391 -5.20 -11.74 8.57
CA GLY A 391 -5.41 -13.16 8.86
C GLY A 391 -4.81 -14.13 7.85
N LEU A 392 -4.08 -13.69 6.83
CA LEU A 392 -3.50 -14.49 5.74
C LEU A 392 -4.52 -14.88 4.66
N ALA A 393 -4.03 -15.05 3.42
CA ALA A 393 -4.86 -15.36 2.25
C ALA A 393 -5.71 -16.64 2.39
N GLY A 394 -5.18 -17.69 3.05
CA GLY A 394 -5.93 -18.91 3.31
C GLY A 394 -7.15 -18.68 4.21
N VAL A 395 -6.99 -17.88 5.26
CA VAL A 395 -8.09 -17.53 6.17
C VAL A 395 -9.10 -16.62 5.48
N ALA A 396 -8.64 -15.65 4.69
CA ALA A 396 -9.52 -14.79 3.89
C ALA A 396 -10.40 -15.61 2.91
N ARG A 397 -9.83 -16.62 2.24
CA ARG A 397 -10.61 -17.54 1.38
C ARG A 397 -11.63 -18.35 2.19
N ASN A 398 -11.27 -18.82 3.38
CA ASN A 398 -12.21 -19.54 4.26
C ASN A 398 -13.35 -18.64 4.72
N LEU A 399 -13.08 -17.36 5.05
CA LEU A 399 -14.11 -16.38 5.40
C LEU A 399 -15.07 -16.15 4.22
N GLY A 400 -14.52 -16.02 3.01
CA GLY A 400 -15.31 -15.92 1.77
C GLY A 400 -16.20 -17.14 1.54
N MET A 401 -15.66 -18.36 1.66
CA MET A 401 -16.45 -19.60 1.54
C MET A 401 -17.59 -19.66 2.56
N GLY A 402 -17.36 -19.15 3.79
CA GLY A 402 -18.41 -19.10 4.82
C GLY A 402 -19.58 -18.17 4.49
N ARG A 403 -19.42 -17.23 3.55
CA ARG A 403 -20.47 -16.30 3.08
C ARG A 403 -21.02 -16.64 1.70
N ALA A 404 -20.36 -17.53 0.98
CA ALA A 404 -20.73 -17.94 -0.37
C ALA A 404 -22.07 -18.69 -0.43
N LYS A 405 -22.86 -18.38 -1.45
CA LYS A 405 -24.17 -18.96 -1.75
C LYS A 405 -24.17 -19.84 -3.00
N GLY A 406 -23.15 -19.72 -3.83
CA GLY A 406 -22.97 -20.43 -5.10
C GLY A 406 -22.95 -21.95 -4.97
N GLU A 407 -23.45 -22.62 -6.01
CA GLU A 407 -23.30 -24.08 -6.18
C GLU A 407 -21.83 -24.46 -6.41
N TYR A 408 -21.07 -23.56 -7.03
CA TYR A 408 -19.65 -23.74 -7.31
C TYR A 408 -18.80 -22.61 -6.75
N TYR A 409 -17.61 -22.97 -6.27
CA TYR A 409 -16.54 -22.05 -5.89
C TYR A 409 -15.57 -21.85 -7.05
N LEU A 410 -15.16 -20.60 -7.23
CA LEU A 410 -14.00 -20.20 -8.02
C LEU A 410 -13.20 -19.19 -7.20
N PHE A 411 -11.87 -19.24 -7.28
CA PHE A 411 -11.01 -18.31 -6.56
C PHE A 411 -10.27 -17.41 -7.55
N LEU A 412 -9.99 -16.17 -7.18
CA LEU A 412 -9.16 -15.27 -7.99
C LEU A 412 -8.31 -14.40 -7.07
N ASP A 413 -7.02 -14.30 -7.35
CA ASP A 413 -6.13 -13.40 -6.63
C ASP A 413 -6.25 -11.97 -7.22
N GLY A 414 -6.18 -10.94 -6.38
CA GLY A 414 -6.49 -9.55 -6.75
C GLY A 414 -5.55 -8.89 -7.78
N ASP A 415 -4.46 -9.56 -8.15
CA ASP A 415 -3.50 -9.16 -9.18
C ASP A 415 -3.70 -9.89 -10.52
N ASP A 416 -4.45 -10.98 -10.55
CA ASP A 416 -4.74 -11.77 -11.75
C ASP A 416 -6.03 -11.30 -12.45
N PHE A 417 -6.33 -11.86 -13.63
CA PHE A 417 -7.58 -11.56 -14.34
C PHE A 417 -8.03 -12.73 -15.23
N PHE A 418 -9.35 -12.83 -15.44
CA PHE A 418 -9.97 -13.89 -16.23
C PHE A 418 -10.25 -13.49 -17.67
N GLU A 419 -10.35 -14.50 -18.54
CA GLU A 419 -10.92 -14.32 -19.88
C GLU A 419 -12.45 -14.16 -19.81
N PRO A 420 -13.09 -13.34 -20.67
CA PRO A 420 -14.53 -13.02 -20.56
C PRO A 420 -15.49 -14.21 -20.59
N GLN A 421 -15.10 -15.34 -21.21
CA GLN A 421 -15.96 -16.53 -21.31
C GLN A 421 -15.62 -17.62 -20.29
N LEU A 422 -14.81 -17.33 -19.27
CA LEU A 422 -14.38 -18.34 -18.29
C LEU A 422 -15.58 -18.94 -17.56
N LEU A 423 -16.43 -18.12 -16.95
CA LEU A 423 -17.55 -18.58 -16.15
C LEU A 423 -18.55 -19.36 -17.01
N GLU A 424 -18.95 -18.80 -18.16
CA GLU A 424 -19.91 -19.43 -19.08
C GLU A 424 -19.43 -20.83 -19.52
N ARG A 425 -18.18 -20.95 -19.97
CA ARG A 425 -17.65 -22.21 -20.51
C ARG A 425 -17.41 -23.24 -19.42
N SER A 426 -16.90 -22.83 -18.26
CA SER A 426 -16.63 -23.77 -17.15
C SER A 426 -17.94 -24.28 -16.53
N VAL A 427 -18.95 -23.42 -16.33
CA VAL A 427 -20.27 -23.82 -15.85
C VAL A 427 -20.97 -24.75 -16.84
N LYS A 428 -20.89 -24.45 -18.14
CA LYS A 428 -21.44 -25.36 -19.17
C LYS A 428 -20.78 -26.73 -19.10
N LYS A 429 -19.45 -26.79 -19.09
CA LYS A 429 -18.70 -28.05 -19.10
C LYS A 429 -18.91 -28.89 -17.83
N ILE A 430 -18.91 -28.26 -16.66
CA ILE A 430 -19.10 -28.98 -15.39
C ILE A 430 -20.51 -29.58 -15.30
N LYS A 431 -21.53 -28.90 -15.84
CA LYS A 431 -22.92 -29.39 -15.87
C LYS A 431 -23.12 -30.50 -16.91
N GLU A 432 -22.61 -30.33 -18.12
CA GLU A 432 -22.69 -31.34 -19.20
C GLU A 432 -22.10 -32.68 -18.77
N ASP A 433 -20.96 -32.64 -18.08
CA ASP A 433 -20.28 -33.86 -17.63
C ASP A 433 -20.78 -34.35 -16.26
N ASN A 434 -21.74 -33.66 -15.62
CA ASN A 434 -22.15 -33.88 -14.24
C ASN A 434 -20.93 -34.05 -13.31
N ALA A 435 -19.99 -33.12 -13.40
CA ALA A 435 -18.71 -33.17 -12.71
C ALA A 435 -18.74 -32.36 -11.41
N GLU A 436 -17.80 -32.65 -10.52
CA GLU A 436 -17.59 -31.94 -9.25
C GLU A 436 -16.44 -30.94 -9.35
N ILE A 437 -15.53 -31.14 -10.31
CA ILE A 437 -14.42 -30.22 -10.59
C ILE A 437 -14.30 -30.05 -12.10
N CYS A 438 -14.18 -28.81 -12.58
CA CYS A 438 -13.78 -28.49 -13.95
C CYS A 438 -12.43 -27.79 -13.94
N LEU A 439 -11.43 -28.43 -14.53
CA LEU A 439 -10.07 -27.91 -14.68
C LEU A 439 -9.91 -27.13 -15.99
N PHE A 440 -9.13 -26.05 -15.96
CA PHE A 440 -8.75 -25.31 -17.16
C PHE A 440 -7.31 -24.76 -17.03
N ASP A 441 -6.78 -24.21 -18.12
CA ASP A 441 -5.38 -23.80 -18.21
C ASP A 441 -5.19 -22.29 -18.00
N ALA A 442 -3.93 -21.88 -17.82
CA ALA A 442 -3.50 -20.52 -17.57
C ALA A 442 -2.32 -20.09 -18.43
N GLN A 443 -2.12 -18.78 -18.51
CA GLN A 443 -0.95 -18.17 -19.10
C GLN A 443 -0.35 -17.12 -18.19
N LEU A 444 0.96 -16.91 -18.33
CA LEU A 444 1.71 -15.84 -17.69
C LEU A 444 1.44 -14.52 -18.42
N TYR A 445 1.15 -13.47 -17.69
CA TYR A 445 1.03 -12.10 -18.18
C TYR A 445 2.11 -11.21 -17.55
N PHE A 446 3.02 -10.68 -18.37
CA PHE A 446 4.11 -9.81 -17.92
C PHE A 446 3.66 -8.35 -17.98
N SER A 447 3.50 -7.71 -16.81
CA SER A 447 2.89 -6.37 -16.74
C SER A 447 3.68 -5.29 -17.46
N ASP A 448 5.02 -5.38 -17.44
CA ASP A 448 5.89 -4.33 -17.96
C ASP A 448 5.96 -4.33 -19.50
N THR A 449 5.81 -5.50 -20.12
CA THR A 449 5.90 -5.68 -21.58
C THR A 449 4.55 -5.92 -22.24
N GLY A 450 3.53 -6.32 -21.47
CA GLY A 450 2.27 -6.85 -22.00
C GLY A 450 2.42 -8.24 -22.65
N GLU A 451 3.60 -8.88 -22.53
CA GLU A 451 3.87 -10.19 -23.12
C GLU A 451 3.05 -11.28 -22.42
N ILE A 452 2.61 -12.27 -23.20
CA ILE A 452 1.90 -13.45 -22.71
C ILE A 452 2.75 -14.69 -23.01
N LYS A 453 2.94 -15.57 -22.00
CA LYS A 453 3.62 -16.87 -22.18
C LYS A 453 2.78 -18.02 -21.67
N ARG A 454 2.85 -19.14 -22.38
CA ARG A 454 2.20 -20.40 -21.98
C ARG A 454 3.24 -21.40 -21.49
N PRO A 455 3.44 -21.51 -20.17
CA PRO A 455 4.44 -22.44 -19.63
C PRO A 455 4.02 -23.91 -19.71
N GLY A 456 2.72 -24.20 -19.91
CA GLY A 456 2.20 -25.58 -19.93
C GLY A 456 2.31 -26.30 -18.58
N ILE A 457 2.32 -25.55 -17.47
CA ILE A 457 2.49 -26.11 -16.12
C ILE A 457 1.20 -26.12 -15.28
N TYR A 458 0.21 -25.29 -15.64
CA TYR A 458 -1.02 -25.10 -14.87
C TYR A 458 -2.06 -26.18 -15.20
N LEU A 459 -2.15 -26.57 -16.46
CA LEU A 459 -2.74 -27.82 -16.90
C LEU A 459 -1.72 -28.56 -17.77
N LYS A 460 -1.24 -29.72 -17.32
CA LYS A 460 -0.20 -30.49 -18.04
C LYS A 460 -0.85 -31.52 -18.93
N HIS A 461 -0.91 -31.22 -20.23
CA HIS A 461 -1.53 -32.07 -21.25
C HIS A 461 -0.96 -33.50 -21.27
N GLU A 462 0.32 -33.67 -20.96
CA GLU A 462 1.00 -34.98 -20.85
C GLU A 462 0.41 -35.90 -19.76
N PHE A 463 -0.31 -35.34 -18.78
CA PHE A 463 -0.95 -36.06 -17.68
C PHE A 463 -2.48 -36.00 -17.74
N LEU A 464 -3.07 -35.66 -18.89
CA LEU A 464 -4.52 -35.71 -19.05
C LEU A 464 -4.98 -37.14 -19.37
N PRO A 465 -6.09 -37.60 -18.79
CA PRO A 465 -6.66 -38.90 -19.13
C PRO A 465 -7.25 -38.87 -20.54
N LYS A 466 -7.32 -40.05 -21.17
CA LYS A 466 -8.00 -40.22 -22.46
C LYS A 466 -9.53 -40.13 -22.31
N GLU A 467 -10.05 -40.58 -21.17
CA GLU A 467 -11.47 -40.58 -20.85
C GLU A 467 -11.78 -39.47 -19.83
N ILE A 468 -12.80 -38.67 -20.13
CA ILE A 468 -13.27 -37.55 -19.31
C ILE A 468 -14.79 -37.66 -19.22
N PRO A 469 -15.40 -37.51 -18.03
CA PRO A 469 -14.76 -37.24 -16.74
C PRO A 469 -14.11 -38.48 -16.10
N PHE A 470 -13.23 -38.26 -15.14
CA PHE A 470 -12.50 -39.31 -14.42
C PHE A 470 -12.61 -39.14 -12.90
N GLU A 471 -12.34 -40.21 -12.14
CA GLU A 471 -12.34 -40.17 -10.68
C GLU A 471 -10.94 -39.83 -10.15
N GLY A 472 -10.88 -38.97 -9.12
CA GLY A 472 -9.64 -38.48 -8.54
C GLY A 472 -8.77 -39.56 -7.90
N LYS A 473 -9.35 -40.35 -6.98
CA LYS A 473 -8.61 -41.37 -6.21
C LYS A 473 -8.02 -42.50 -7.05
N SER A 474 -8.61 -42.77 -8.23
CA SER A 474 -8.15 -43.83 -9.14
C SER A 474 -7.22 -43.30 -10.24
N TYR A 475 -6.94 -42.00 -10.28
CA TYR A 475 -6.11 -41.40 -11.32
C TYR A 475 -4.64 -41.27 -10.90
N PRO A 476 -3.68 -41.91 -11.61
CA PRO A 476 -2.28 -41.97 -11.17
C PRO A 476 -1.58 -40.61 -11.17
N TYR A 477 -2.06 -39.61 -11.92
CA TYR A 477 -1.41 -38.29 -12.01
C TYR A 477 -2.19 -37.18 -11.31
N ILE A 478 -3.10 -37.51 -10.38
CA ILE A 478 -4.04 -36.56 -9.76
C ILE A 478 -3.37 -35.30 -9.20
N PHE A 479 -2.22 -35.41 -8.53
CA PHE A 479 -1.47 -34.28 -7.97
C PHE A 479 -0.42 -33.70 -8.93
N ASN A 480 -0.30 -34.24 -10.14
CA ASN A 480 0.74 -33.86 -11.11
C ASN A 480 0.19 -33.18 -12.37
N LEU A 481 -1.11 -33.40 -12.69
CA LEU A 481 -1.79 -32.87 -13.87
C LEU A 481 -2.09 -31.37 -13.80
N SER A 482 -2.17 -30.78 -12.60
CA SER A 482 -2.39 -29.34 -12.40
C SER A 482 -1.62 -28.84 -11.17
N THR A 483 -1.36 -27.53 -11.09
CA THR A 483 -0.81 -26.90 -9.88
C THR A 483 -1.85 -26.90 -8.75
N ALA A 484 -1.38 -26.65 -7.52
CA ALA A 484 -2.25 -26.40 -6.36
C ALA A 484 -2.96 -25.03 -6.41
N SER A 485 -2.83 -24.28 -7.51
CA SER A 485 -3.48 -22.98 -7.66
C SER A 485 -5.01 -23.15 -7.64
N PRO A 486 -5.75 -22.34 -6.85
CA PRO A 486 -7.20 -22.46 -6.75
C PRO A 486 -7.93 -21.76 -7.90
N TRP A 487 -7.26 -20.86 -8.62
CA TRP A 487 -7.89 -19.99 -9.62
C TRP A 487 -8.14 -20.64 -10.99
N ASN A 488 -7.61 -21.84 -11.26
CA ASN A 488 -7.84 -22.55 -12.53
C ASN A 488 -8.80 -23.74 -12.44
N LYS A 489 -9.68 -23.74 -11.43
CA LYS A 489 -10.59 -24.84 -11.14
C LYS A 489 -11.93 -24.29 -10.65
N LEU A 490 -13.01 -24.73 -11.30
CA LEU A 490 -14.37 -24.55 -10.78
C LEU A 490 -14.72 -25.77 -9.94
N ILE A 491 -15.07 -25.58 -8.67
CA ILE A 491 -15.19 -26.65 -7.67
C ILE A 491 -16.61 -26.66 -7.11
N LYS A 492 -17.27 -27.82 -7.09
CA LYS A 492 -18.60 -27.96 -6.51
C LYS A 492 -18.54 -27.77 -5.00
N ARG A 493 -19.37 -26.86 -4.48
CA ARG A 493 -19.43 -26.53 -3.05
C ARG A 493 -19.74 -27.75 -2.18
N SER A 494 -20.71 -28.57 -2.58
CA SER A 494 -21.14 -29.73 -1.79
C SER A 494 -20.01 -30.73 -1.54
N LEU A 495 -19.04 -30.83 -2.46
CA LEU A 495 -17.85 -31.67 -2.28
C LEU A 495 -16.95 -31.12 -1.16
N VAL A 496 -16.74 -29.81 -1.14
CA VAL A 496 -15.93 -29.14 -0.11
C VAL A 496 -16.60 -29.24 1.26
N ASP A 497 -17.93 -29.11 1.30
CA ASP A 497 -18.73 -29.21 2.52
C ASP A 497 -18.78 -30.66 3.07
N GLU A 498 -18.95 -31.67 2.20
CA GLU A 498 -18.97 -33.11 2.56
C GLU A 498 -17.70 -33.56 3.30
N TYR A 499 -16.54 -33.05 2.88
CA TYR A 499 -15.24 -33.42 3.45
C TYR A 499 -14.64 -32.38 4.39
N GLU A 500 -15.39 -31.32 4.70
CA GLU A 500 -14.98 -30.18 5.56
C GLU A 500 -13.62 -29.59 5.16
N ILE A 501 -13.40 -29.42 3.84
CA ILE A 501 -12.10 -28.98 3.32
C ILE A 501 -11.95 -27.47 3.53
N ARG A 502 -10.80 -27.05 4.07
CA ARG A 502 -10.46 -25.63 4.33
C ARG A 502 -9.04 -25.32 3.88
N PHE A 503 -8.79 -24.08 3.47
CA PHE A 503 -7.43 -23.59 3.25
C PHE A 503 -6.70 -23.56 4.59
N MET A 504 -5.41 -23.90 4.58
CA MET A 504 -4.62 -23.86 5.82
C MET A 504 -4.25 -22.41 6.18
N PRO A 505 -4.13 -22.07 7.48
CA PRO A 505 -3.67 -20.75 7.93
C PRO A 505 -2.14 -20.64 7.80
N LEU A 506 -1.63 -20.81 6.58
CA LEU A 506 -0.21 -20.73 6.23
C LEU A 506 0.06 -19.50 5.36
N GLN A 507 1.22 -18.87 5.53
CA GLN A 507 1.64 -17.73 4.72
C GLN A 507 1.75 -18.13 3.24
N ARG A 508 2.24 -19.33 3.00
CA ARG A 508 2.43 -19.92 1.67
C ARG A 508 1.89 -21.34 1.64
N CYS A 509 1.68 -21.88 0.44
CA CYS A 509 1.20 -23.25 0.27
C CYS A 509 -0.11 -23.57 1.01
N ASN A 510 -0.91 -22.55 1.38
CA ASN A 510 -2.20 -22.71 2.04
C ASN A 510 -3.25 -23.43 1.16
N ASP A 511 -3.00 -23.42 -0.14
CA ASP A 511 -3.77 -23.98 -1.25
C ASP A 511 -3.48 -25.47 -1.49
N VAL A 512 -2.28 -25.96 -1.17
CA VAL A 512 -1.85 -27.35 -1.42
C VAL A 512 -2.79 -28.37 -0.78
N TYR A 513 -3.11 -28.20 0.51
CA TYR A 513 -4.02 -29.10 1.21
C TYR A 513 -5.42 -29.05 0.60
N PHE A 514 -5.97 -27.84 0.43
CA PHE A 514 -7.33 -27.65 -0.06
C PHE A 514 -7.52 -28.26 -1.46
N ILE A 515 -6.68 -27.88 -2.42
CA ILE A 515 -6.86 -28.29 -3.82
C ILE A 515 -6.62 -29.78 -4.01
N PHE A 516 -5.54 -30.33 -3.47
CA PHE A 516 -5.25 -31.74 -3.70
C PHE A 516 -6.16 -32.67 -2.92
N LEU A 517 -6.57 -32.31 -1.70
CA LEU A 517 -7.57 -33.12 -1.01
C LEU A 517 -8.88 -33.15 -1.83
N THR A 518 -9.35 -31.98 -2.28
CA THR A 518 -10.58 -31.86 -3.09
C THR A 518 -10.47 -32.67 -4.38
N MET A 519 -9.34 -32.59 -5.09
CA MET A 519 -9.10 -33.38 -6.30
C MET A 519 -9.03 -34.89 -6.02
N ALA A 520 -8.44 -35.33 -4.92
CA ALA A 520 -8.34 -36.75 -4.60
C ALA A 520 -9.71 -37.39 -4.29
N VAL A 521 -10.59 -36.66 -3.59
CA VAL A 521 -11.91 -37.19 -3.17
C VAL A 521 -13.00 -37.04 -4.23
N ALA A 522 -12.79 -36.21 -5.25
CA ALA A 522 -13.76 -36.00 -6.34
C ALA A 522 -14.00 -37.29 -7.14
N LYS A 523 -15.28 -37.62 -7.34
CA LYS A 523 -15.77 -38.77 -8.12
C LYS A 523 -15.77 -38.48 -9.61
N ARG A 524 -15.99 -37.22 -10.01
CA ARG A 524 -16.04 -36.80 -11.42
C ARG A 524 -15.31 -35.49 -11.63
N ILE A 525 -14.15 -35.57 -12.27
CA ILE A 525 -13.34 -34.42 -12.67
C ILE A 525 -13.42 -34.30 -14.20
N THR A 526 -13.77 -33.12 -14.68
CA THR A 526 -13.74 -32.76 -16.10
C THR A 526 -12.63 -31.77 -16.42
N VAL A 527 -12.30 -31.66 -17.70
CA VAL A 527 -11.27 -30.77 -18.23
C VAL A 527 -11.88 -29.94 -19.37
N LEU A 528 -11.71 -28.63 -19.26
CA LEU A 528 -11.96 -27.65 -20.30
C LEU A 528 -10.61 -27.22 -20.87
N ASP A 529 -10.24 -27.77 -22.02
CA ASP A 529 -8.96 -27.48 -22.70
C ASP A 529 -8.97 -26.08 -23.34
N LYS A 530 -8.92 -25.07 -22.47
CA LYS A 530 -8.86 -23.65 -22.78
C LYS A 530 -7.97 -22.94 -21.77
N VAL A 531 -7.23 -21.96 -22.26
CA VAL A 531 -6.49 -21.01 -21.43
C VAL A 531 -7.44 -19.89 -21.06
N LEU A 532 -7.81 -19.78 -19.78
CA LEU A 532 -8.86 -18.87 -19.32
C LEU A 532 -8.43 -17.95 -18.18
N VAL A 533 -7.21 -18.13 -17.65
CA VAL A 533 -6.66 -17.32 -16.56
C VAL A 533 -5.35 -16.68 -16.98
N ASN A 534 -5.21 -15.39 -16.66
CA ASN A 534 -3.99 -14.63 -16.86
C ASN A 534 -3.32 -14.40 -15.51
N TYR A 535 -2.33 -15.24 -15.21
CA TYR A 535 -1.52 -15.15 -14.00
C TYR A 535 -0.44 -14.09 -14.18
N ARG A 536 -0.51 -13.01 -13.40
CA ARG A 536 0.39 -11.86 -13.52
C ARG A 536 1.75 -12.18 -12.91
N GLN A 537 2.80 -11.80 -13.62
CA GLN A 537 4.13 -11.67 -13.03
C GLN A 537 4.56 -10.20 -12.93
N SER A 538 5.18 -9.89 -11.79
CA SER A 538 5.86 -8.63 -11.50
C SER A 538 7.26 -8.93 -10.95
N ASP A 539 8.19 -7.97 -11.02
CA ASP A 539 9.55 -8.12 -10.51
C ASP A 539 9.63 -8.47 -9.01
N ALA A 540 8.58 -8.16 -8.24
CA ALA A 540 8.42 -8.54 -6.84
C ALA A 540 7.84 -9.97 -6.73
N SER A 541 8.65 -10.97 -7.04
CA SER A 541 8.27 -12.38 -6.92
C SER A 541 8.08 -12.81 -5.45
N LEU A 542 6.99 -13.54 -5.16
CA LEU A 542 6.75 -14.27 -3.90
C LEU A 542 7.94 -15.17 -3.50
N GLN A 543 8.82 -15.56 -4.43
CA GLN A 543 10.04 -16.31 -4.11
C GLN A 543 10.99 -15.55 -3.16
N ALA A 544 10.89 -14.22 -3.08
CA ALA A 544 11.62 -13.42 -2.09
C ALA A 544 11.21 -13.71 -0.63
N SER A 545 10.07 -14.36 -0.41
CA SER A 545 9.56 -14.70 0.92
C SER A 545 9.82 -16.14 1.37
N ASN A 546 10.45 -16.99 0.54
CA ASN A 546 10.71 -18.40 0.87
C ASN A 546 11.41 -18.55 2.22
N ASP A 547 12.38 -17.66 2.50
CA ASP A 547 13.16 -17.68 3.73
C ASP A 547 12.36 -17.30 4.98
N LYS A 548 11.24 -16.57 4.83
CA LYS A 548 10.39 -16.13 5.97
C LYS A 548 9.48 -17.25 6.48
N SER A 549 9.08 -18.17 5.61
CA SER A 549 8.16 -19.28 5.94
C SER A 549 8.65 -20.60 5.31
N PRO A 550 9.85 -21.08 5.66
CA PRO A 550 10.51 -22.17 4.94
C PRO A 550 9.88 -23.55 5.19
N TYR A 551 8.95 -23.65 6.15
CA TYR A 551 8.31 -24.88 6.60
C TYR A 551 6.92 -25.14 6.01
N ASP A 552 6.25 -24.12 5.47
CA ASP A 552 4.83 -24.17 5.11
C ASP A 552 4.49 -25.29 4.13
N TRP A 553 5.36 -25.52 3.12
CA TRP A 553 5.17 -26.57 2.12
C TRP A 553 5.16 -27.98 2.75
N TYR A 554 5.99 -28.20 3.77
CA TYR A 554 6.08 -29.49 4.47
C TYR A 554 4.87 -29.69 5.38
N LEU A 555 4.45 -28.65 6.11
CA LEU A 555 3.23 -28.69 6.93
C LEU A 555 1.99 -29.02 6.08
N ALA A 556 1.87 -28.40 4.90
CA ALA A 556 0.77 -28.67 3.98
C ALA A 556 0.77 -30.12 3.45
N LEU A 557 1.92 -30.66 3.06
CA LEU A 557 2.03 -32.04 2.57
C LEU A 557 1.76 -33.07 3.67
N ILE A 558 2.23 -32.83 4.90
CA ILE A 558 1.96 -33.73 6.03
C ILE A 558 0.49 -33.71 6.41
N ALA A 559 -0.15 -32.54 6.44
CA ALA A 559 -1.58 -32.43 6.66
C ALA A 559 -2.37 -33.19 5.58
N LEU A 560 -1.98 -33.03 4.31
CA LEU A 560 -2.59 -33.74 3.19
C LEU A 560 -2.44 -35.26 3.35
N LYS A 561 -1.22 -35.75 3.57
CA LYS A 561 -0.96 -37.19 3.77
C LYS A 561 -1.78 -37.77 4.91
N LYS A 562 -1.80 -37.10 6.07
CA LYS A 562 -2.57 -37.54 7.24
C LYS A 562 -4.06 -37.69 6.89
N LYS A 563 -4.64 -36.70 6.20
CA LYS A 563 -6.05 -36.75 5.79
C LYS A 563 -6.33 -37.84 4.74
N LEU A 564 -5.43 -38.03 3.77
CA LEU A 564 -5.54 -39.11 2.77
C LEU A 564 -5.51 -40.49 3.43
N VAL A 565 -4.66 -40.70 4.45
CA VAL A 565 -4.60 -41.95 5.23
C VAL A 565 -5.87 -42.13 6.06
N GLN A 566 -6.34 -41.07 6.73
CA GLN A 566 -7.59 -41.09 7.51
C GLN A 566 -8.80 -41.48 6.66
N LEU A 567 -8.83 -41.06 5.38
CA LEU A 567 -9.88 -41.39 4.43
C LEU A 567 -9.66 -42.73 3.69
N SER A 568 -8.60 -43.47 4.02
CA SER A 568 -8.24 -44.73 3.36
C SER A 568 -8.08 -44.63 1.83
N ILE A 569 -7.63 -43.46 1.35
CA ILE A 569 -7.38 -43.19 -0.09
C ILE A 569 -5.90 -43.09 -0.42
N PHE A 570 -5.02 -42.99 0.59
CA PHE A 570 -3.59 -42.76 0.38
C PHE A 570 -2.95 -43.81 -0.52
N ASP A 571 -3.23 -45.10 -0.32
CA ASP A 571 -2.60 -46.18 -1.10
C ASP A 571 -2.91 -46.06 -2.60
N ALA A 572 -4.11 -45.60 -2.96
CA ALA A 572 -4.52 -45.40 -4.35
C ALA A 572 -3.80 -44.21 -5.02
N VAL A 573 -3.47 -43.17 -4.24
CA VAL A 573 -2.83 -41.94 -4.73
C VAL A 573 -1.36 -41.81 -4.35
N GLU A 574 -0.77 -42.80 -3.68
CA GLU A 574 0.60 -42.75 -3.13
C GLU A 574 1.61 -42.38 -4.22
N GLN A 575 1.48 -43.04 -5.37
CA GLN A 575 2.36 -42.82 -6.52
C GLN A 575 2.34 -41.37 -7.00
N SER A 576 1.16 -40.73 -7.07
CA SER A 576 1.04 -39.30 -7.40
C SER A 576 1.61 -38.43 -6.28
N PHE A 577 1.32 -38.79 -5.03
CA PHE A 577 1.71 -38.05 -3.83
C PHE A 577 3.22 -37.94 -3.72
N ILE A 578 3.95 -39.06 -3.76
CA ILE A 578 5.42 -39.06 -3.60
C ILE A 578 6.10 -38.27 -4.73
N ASN A 579 5.54 -38.28 -5.94
CA ASN A 579 6.05 -37.52 -7.07
C ASN A 579 5.83 -36.02 -6.92
N TYR A 580 4.66 -35.61 -6.45
CA TYR A 580 4.40 -34.21 -6.15
C TYR A 580 5.23 -33.73 -4.95
N ALA A 581 5.26 -34.51 -3.87
CA ALA A 581 6.01 -34.20 -2.65
C ALA A 581 7.50 -34.04 -2.93
N LEU A 582 8.12 -34.95 -3.69
CA LEU A 582 9.52 -34.81 -4.12
C LEU A 582 9.74 -33.51 -4.91
N SER A 583 8.87 -33.23 -5.89
CA SER A 583 9.01 -32.02 -6.72
C SER A 583 8.88 -30.74 -5.91
N LEU A 584 7.89 -30.64 -5.02
CA LEU A 584 7.66 -29.47 -4.20
C LEU A 584 8.78 -29.28 -3.15
N SER A 585 9.24 -30.37 -2.53
CA SER A 585 10.32 -30.32 -1.53
C SER A 585 11.62 -29.80 -2.14
N ILE A 586 12.03 -30.35 -3.29
CA ILE A 586 13.26 -29.96 -3.97
C ILE A 586 13.15 -28.51 -4.48
N TYR A 587 12.01 -28.12 -5.04
CA TYR A 587 11.81 -26.73 -5.47
C TYR A 587 11.96 -25.74 -4.29
N ASN A 588 11.29 -26.00 -3.16
CA ASN A 588 11.34 -25.08 -2.00
C ASN A 588 12.72 -25.06 -1.34
N LEU A 589 13.35 -26.22 -1.13
CA LEU A 589 14.70 -26.30 -0.54
C LEU A 589 15.72 -25.48 -1.35
N PHE A 590 15.76 -25.64 -2.67
CA PHE A 590 16.75 -24.97 -3.52
C PHE A 590 16.36 -23.56 -3.98
N SER A 591 15.24 -23.01 -3.49
CA SER A 591 14.87 -21.60 -3.70
C SER A 591 15.05 -20.73 -2.45
N LEU A 592 15.53 -21.29 -1.34
CA LEU A 592 15.95 -20.53 -0.15
C LEU A 592 17.19 -19.70 -0.47
N LYS A 593 17.21 -18.43 -0.04
CA LYS A 593 18.29 -17.49 -0.33
C LYS A 593 19.21 -17.26 0.87
N THR A 594 18.73 -17.55 2.08
CA THR A 594 19.52 -17.42 3.30
C THR A 594 20.20 -18.73 3.66
N ALA A 595 21.49 -18.66 4.00
CA ALA A 595 22.26 -19.83 4.39
C ALA A 595 21.67 -20.51 5.64
N ALA A 596 21.20 -19.73 6.61
CA ALA A 596 20.58 -20.24 7.83
C ALA A 596 19.33 -21.09 7.52
N ALA A 597 18.38 -20.56 6.75
CA ALA A 597 17.17 -21.31 6.40
C ALA A 597 17.50 -22.52 5.52
N PHE A 598 18.42 -22.37 4.55
CA PHE A 598 18.85 -23.49 3.71
C PHE A 598 19.44 -24.63 4.53
N CYS A 599 20.38 -24.35 5.44
CA CYS A 599 21.04 -25.38 6.25
C CYS A 599 20.05 -26.10 7.18
N ASP A 600 19.16 -25.35 7.83
CA ASP A 600 18.14 -25.91 8.71
C ASP A 600 17.18 -26.84 7.95
N ILE A 601 16.61 -26.37 6.82
CA ILE A 601 15.70 -27.19 6.01
C ILE A 601 16.43 -28.35 5.35
N TYR A 602 17.67 -28.19 4.88
CA TYR A 602 18.46 -29.29 4.32
C TYR A 602 18.65 -30.42 5.34
N ASN A 603 19.08 -30.07 6.56
CA ASN A 603 19.32 -31.04 7.61
C ASN A 603 18.03 -31.77 8.00
N ARG A 604 16.94 -31.05 8.18
CA ARG A 604 15.62 -31.64 8.51
C ARG A 604 15.06 -32.48 7.37
N ALA A 605 15.23 -32.04 6.12
CA ALA A 605 14.82 -32.81 4.96
C ALA A 605 15.50 -34.18 4.94
N ARG A 606 16.83 -34.18 5.17
CA ARG A 606 17.66 -35.38 5.22
C ARG A 606 17.30 -36.32 6.39
N THR A 607 17.11 -35.78 7.59
CA THR A 607 16.94 -36.62 8.79
C THR A 607 15.50 -37.05 9.06
N GLN A 608 14.52 -36.25 8.61
CA GLN A 608 13.13 -36.41 9.04
C GLN A 608 12.12 -36.26 7.89
N MET A 609 12.08 -35.10 7.22
CA MET A 609 10.92 -34.74 6.39
C MET A 609 10.70 -35.71 5.23
N PHE A 610 11.75 -36.14 4.52
CA PHE A 610 11.59 -37.09 3.41
C PHE A 610 11.08 -38.46 3.86
N LYS A 611 11.49 -38.91 5.06
CA LYS A 611 11.01 -40.17 5.65
C LYS A 611 9.53 -40.07 5.99
N GLU A 612 9.11 -38.99 6.64
CA GLU A 612 7.70 -38.80 7.02
C GLU A 612 6.78 -38.62 5.80
N LEU A 613 7.28 -37.96 4.75
CA LEU A 613 6.57 -37.85 3.47
C LEU A 613 6.48 -39.21 2.75
N GLY A 614 7.30 -40.20 3.10
CA GLY A 614 7.32 -41.51 2.45
C GLY A 614 8.05 -41.50 1.11
N ILE A 615 9.05 -40.63 0.95
CA ILE A 615 9.86 -40.51 -0.27
C ILE A 615 11.08 -41.46 -0.21
N THR A 616 11.49 -41.84 1.00
CA THR A 616 12.64 -42.71 1.25
C THR A 616 12.36 -44.18 0.94
N GLY A 617 13.39 -44.93 0.54
CA GLY A 617 13.31 -46.38 0.33
C GLY A 617 12.93 -46.79 -1.09
N TYR A 618 12.69 -45.84 -1.98
CA TYR A 618 12.37 -46.07 -3.39
C TYR A 618 13.55 -45.77 -4.30
N ASP A 619 13.70 -46.55 -5.38
CA ASP A 619 14.65 -46.27 -6.45
C ASP A 619 14.12 -45.18 -7.41
N SER A 620 14.96 -44.76 -8.36
CA SER A 620 14.55 -43.75 -9.35
C SER A 620 13.45 -44.21 -10.32
N ALA A 621 13.23 -45.51 -10.48
CA ALA A 621 12.21 -46.07 -11.37
C ALA A 621 10.80 -45.93 -10.77
N LYS A 622 10.69 -45.82 -9.44
CA LYS A 622 9.44 -45.50 -8.75
C LYS A 622 8.97 -44.06 -9.01
N PHE A 623 9.80 -43.14 -9.48
CA PHE A 623 9.40 -41.76 -9.75
C PHE A 623 9.08 -41.53 -11.24
N TYR A 624 8.18 -40.58 -11.51
CA TYR A 624 7.82 -40.21 -12.87
C TYR A 624 9.04 -39.68 -13.65
N PRO A 625 9.11 -39.90 -14.97
CA PRO A 625 10.28 -39.50 -15.77
C PRO A 625 10.66 -38.02 -15.63
N ASN A 626 9.69 -37.12 -15.49
CA ASN A 626 9.90 -35.69 -15.30
C ASN A 626 10.46 -35.30 -13.91
N ASN A 627 10.59 -36.27 -13.00
CA ASN A 627 11.19 -36.11 -11.68
C ASN A 627 12.61 -36.66 -11.57
N ARG A 628 13.19 -37.23 -12.63
CA ARG A 628 14.56 -37.80 -12.62
C ARG A 628 15.60 -36.81 -12.07
N ASP A 629 15.56 -35.55 -12.49
CA ASP A 629 16.54 -34.56 -12.01
C ASP A 629 16.30 -34.13 -10.56
N LYS A 630 15.04 -34.11 -10.11
CA LYS A 630 14.72 -33.88 -8.69
C LYS A 630 15.14 -35.07 -7.82
N TYR A 631 14.98 -36.29 -8.33
CA TYR A 631 15.45 -37.49 -7.66
C TYR A 631 16.97 -37.47 -7.49
N LYS A 632 17.75 -37.08 -8.52
CA LYS A 632 19.20 -36.89 -8.37
C LYS A 632 19.55 -35.91 -7.26
N LYS A 633 18.87 -34.76 -7.22
CA LYS A 633 19.06 -33.76 -6.15
C LYS A 633 18.71 -34.34 -4.77
N TYR A 634 17.58 -35.03 -4.65
CA TYR A 634 17.18 -35.74 -3.44
C TYR A 634 18.23 -36.78 -3.00
N SER A 635 18.69 -37.65 -3.91
CA SER A 635 19.72 -38.64 -3.60
C SER A 635 21.01 -37.98 -3.13
N TYR A 636 21.37 -36.82 -3.71
CA TYR A 636 22.51 -36.04 -3.25
C TYR A 636 22.30 -35.51 -1.83
N VAL A 637 21.14 -34.93 -1.53
CA VAL A 637 20.76 -34.46 -0.18
C VAL A 637 20.83 -35.59 0.85
N MET A 638 20.39 -36.80 0.48
CA MET A 638 20.40 -37.97 1.36
C MET A 638 21.81 -38.54 1.62
N SER A 639 22.75 -38.34 0.69
CA SER A 639 24.09 -38.92 0.76
C SER A 639 25.17 -37.97 1.26
N HIS A 640 24.90 -36.67 1.33
CA HIS A 640 25.89 -35.65 1.71
C HIS A 640 25.40 -34.79 2.87
N SER A 641 26.31 -34.38 3.75
CA SER A 641 26.05 -33.29 4.70
C SER A 641 25.85 -31.96 3.98
N VAL A 642 25.24 -30.99 4.68
CA VAL A 642 25.07 -29.66 4.10
C VAL A 642 26.42 -29.00 3.82
N GLU A 643 27.42 -29.24 4.67
CA GLU A 643 28.79 -28.74 4.49
C GLU A 643 29.43 -29.34 3.24
N GLU A 644 29.27 -30.65 3.01
CA GLU A 644 29.76 -31.33 1.82
C GLU A 644 29.08 -30.80 0.55
N TYR A 645 27.76 -30.59 0.59
CA TYR A 645 27.01 -29.97 -0.49
C TYR A 645 27.52 -28.55 -0.79
N MET A 646 27.63 -27.69 0.24
CA MET A 646 28.11 -26.32 0.07
C MET A 646 29.54 -26.29 -0.46
N PHE A 647 30.41 -27.17 0.02
CA PHE A 647 31.77 -27.30 -0.49
C PHE A 647 31.82 -27.70 -1.97
N ALA A 648 30.99 -28.67 -2.37
CA ALA A 648 30.88 -29.09 -3.77
C ALA A 648 30.39 -27.93 -4.67
N GLN A 649 29.37 -27.18 -4.24
CA GLN A 649 28.86 -26.01 -4.96
C GLN A 649 29.91 -24.90 -5.08
N ILE A 650 30.68 -24.62 -4.01
CA ILE A 650 31.78 -23.66 -4.07
C ILE A 650 32.85 -24.11 -5.08
N LYS A 651 33.16 -25.41 -5.13
CA LYS A 651 34.12 -25.96 -6.09
C LYS A 651 33.63 -25.79 -7.53
N GLU A 652 32.36 -26.06 -7.78
CA GLU A 652 31.71 -25.86 -9.08
C GLU A 652 31.74 -24.38 -9.51
N LEU A 653 31.32 -23.47 -8.63
CA LEU A 653 31.36 -22.02 -8.88
C LEU A 653 32.78 -21.50 -9.14
N LYS A 654 33.80 -22.02 -8.44
CA LYS A 654 35.21 -21.70 -8.71
C LYS A 654 35.64 -22.19 -10.10
N GLY A 655 35.20 -23.38 -10.50
CA GLY A 655 35.44 -23.94 -11.83
C GLY A 655 34.79 -23.11 -12.95
N GLU A 656 33.52 -22.75 -12.79
CA GLU A 656 32.79 -21.89 -13.73
C GLU A 656 33.43 -20.51 -13.82
N LYS A 657 33.77 -19.89 -12.68
CA LYS A 657 34.49 -18.61 -12.64
C LYS A 657 35.79 -18.71 -13.43
N TRP A 658 36.56 -19.79 -13.25
CA TRP A 658 37.80 -20.01 -13.98
C TRP A 658 37.56 -20.17 -15.49
N TYR A 659 36.53 -20.91 -15.89
CA TYR A 659 36.11 -21.05 -17.29
C TYR A 659 35.77 -19.70 -17.93
N TRP A 660 34.94 -18.88 -17.25
CA TRP A 660 34.55 -17.55 -17.73
C TRP A 660 35.72 -16.58 -17.79
N LEU A 661 36.61 -16.58 -16.80
CA LEU A 661 37.84 -15.78 -16.81
C LEU A 661 38.74 -16.14 -18.00
N LYS A 662 38.90 -17.44 -18.30
CA LYS A 662 39.69 -17.90 -19.45
C LYS A 662 39.08 -17.46 -20.78
N ARG A 663 37.75 -17.50 -20.91
CA ARG A 663 37.05 -16.98 -22.09
C ARG A 663 37.16 -15.47 -22.23
N ALA A 664 37.00 -14.72 -21.13
CA ALA A 664 37.13 -13.27 -21.12
C ALA A 664 38.54 -12.86 -21.58
N LYS A 665 39.59 -13.49 -21.03
CA LYS A 665 40.99 -13.23 -21.42
C LYS A 665 41.25 -13.53 -22.91
N ARG A 666 40.73 -14.64 -23.44
CA ARG A 666 40.80 -14.96 -24.89
C ARG A 666 40.06 -13.94 -25.76
N ALA A 667 38.91 -13.45 -25.31
CA ALA A 667 38.14 -12.43 -26.02
C ALA A 667 38.87 -11.07 -26.01
N GLU A 668 39.51 -10.70 -24.90
CA GLU A 668 40.36 -9.52 -24.80
C GLU A 668 41.57 -9.61 -25.73
N GLU A 669 42.30 -10.73 -25.74
CA GLU A 669 43.43 -10.97 -26.63
C GLU A 669 43.00 -10.87 -28.11
N LYS A 670 41.87 -11.49 -28.48
CA LYS A 670 41.31 -11.39 -29.84
C LYS A 670 40.94 -9.94 -30.19
N THR A 671 40.32 -9.21 -29.26
CA THR A 671 39.95 -7.81 -29.46
C THR A 671 41.17 -6.90 -29.59
N GLN A 672 42.21 -7.11 -28.78
CA GLN A 672 43.47 -6.38 -28.89
C GLN A 672 44.16 -6.66 -30.23
N ASN A 673 44.19 -7.92 -30.68
CA ASN A 673 44.74 -8.30 -31.98
C ASN A 673 43.96 -7.66 -33.14
N ILE A 674 42.63 -7.65 -33.08
CA ILE A 674 41.79 -6.92 -34.06
C ILE A 674 42.10 -5.42 -34.03
N ARG A 675 42.21 -4.79 -32.84
CA ARG A 675 42.54 -3.36 -32.71
C ARG A 675 43.94 -3.01 -33.24
N LYS A 676 44.88 -3.94 -33.16
CA LYS A 676 46.24 -3.81 -33.72
C LYS A 676 46.29 -4.06 -35.23
N SER A 677 45.28 -4.71 -35.82
CA SER A 677 45.24 -5.00 -37.26
C SER A 677 45.20 -3.73 -38.11
N LEU A 678 45.86 -3.78 -39.28
CA LEU A 678 45.89 -2.68 -40.24
C LEU A 678 44.48 -2.29 -40.69
N THR A 679 43.64 -3.27 -40.96
CA THR A 679 42.24 -3.08 -41.39
C THR A 679 41.42 -2.30 -40.37
N PHE A 680 41.54 -2.62 -39.07
CA PHE A 680 40.83 -1.87 -38.02
C PHE A 680 41.36 -0.45 -37.87
N ARG A 681 42.69 -0.25 -37.93
CA ARG A 681 43.32 1.08 -37.84
C ARG A 681 42.91 1.99 -39.00
N VAL A 682 42.90 1.46 -40.23
CA VAL A 682 42.46 2.16 -41.43
C VAL A 682 40.97 2.46 -41.37
N GLY A 683 40.13 1.48 -41.05
CA GLY A 683 38.69 1.67 -40.90
C GLY A 683 38.33 2.69 -39.82
N ASN A 684 39.02 2.68 -38.67
CA ASN A 684 38.80 3.64 -37.59
C ASN A 684 39.26 5.07 -37.97
N ALA A 685 40.31 5.20 -38.78
CA ALA A 685 40.75 6.51 -39.32
C ALA A 685 39.71 7.07 -40.30
N ILE A 686 39.23 6.25 -41.25
CA ILE A 686 38.21 6.63 -42.25
C ILE A 686 36.89 7.02 -41.54
N MET A 687 36.45 6.22 -40.56
CA MET A 687 35.18 6.43 -39.87
C MET A 687 35.20 7.54 -38.80
N ARG A 688 36.36 8.17 -38.54
CA ARG A 688 36.53 9.17 -37.47
C ARG A 688 35.68 10.42 -37.71
N ILE A 689 35.63 10.90 -38.94
CA ILE A 689 34.83 12.08 -39.33
C ILE A 689 33.33 11.74 -39.32
N PRO A 690 32.85 10.66 -39.99
CA PRO A 690 31.45 10.22 -39.91
C PRO A 690 30.94 10.00 -38.48
N ARG A 691 31.74 9.40 -37.58
CA ARG A 691 31.35 9.19 -36.17
C ARG A 691 31.16 10.50 -35.41
N ARG A 692 32.04 11.49 -35.62
CA ARG A 692 31.90 12.81 -34.98
C ARG A 692 30.63 13.51 -35.44
N ILE A 693 30.32 13.43 -36.73
CA ILE A 693 29.08 14.00 -37.29
C ILE A 693 27.86 13.29 -36.69
N LYS A 694 27.82 11.95 -36.69
CA LYS A 694 26.72 11.17 -36.09
C LYS A 694 26.51 11.50 -34.61
N ASN A 695 27.57 11.58 -33.82
CA ASN A 695 27.47 11.91 -32.39
C ASN A 695 26.98 13.34 -32.15
N ARG A 696 27.37 14.29 -33.00
CA ARG A 696 26.86 15.67 -32.95
C ARG A 696 25.37 15.73 -33.30
N LEU A 697 24.95 14.98 -34.32
CA LEU A 697 23.54 14.84 -34.70
C LEU A 697 22.69 14.17 -33.61
N MET A 698 23.20 13.14 -32.92
CA MET A 698 22.49 12.52 -31.80
C MET A 698 22.36 13.45 -30.59
N ARG A 699 23.38 14.28 -30.30
CA ARG A 699 23.29 15.31 -29.26
C ARG A 699 22.33 16.44 -29.60
N LEU A 700 22.11 16.72 -30.89
CA LEU A 700 21.13 17.69 -31.36
C LEU A 700 19.70 17.13 -31.39
N LYS A 701 19.52 15.80 -31.40
CA LYS A 701 18.21 15.13 -31.26
C LYS A 701 17.80 14.85 -29.81
N ALA A 702 18.74 14.98 -28.87
CA ALA A 702 18.51 14.77 -27.43
C ALA A 702 18.33 16.10 -26.66
N LYS A 703 18.37 17.23 -27.36
CA LYS A 703 17.80 18.51 -26.96
C LYS A 703 16.49 18.69 -27.72
#